data_AF-A0A7W1TMM1-F1
#
_entry.id   AF-A0A7W1TMM1-F1
#
_cell.length_a   1.000
_cell.length_b   1.000
_cell.length_c   1.000
_cell.angle_alpha   90.00
_cell.angle_beta   90.00
_cell.angle_gamma   90.00
#
_symmetry.space_group_name_H-M   'P 1'
#
loop_
_entity.id
_entity.type
_entity.pdbx_description
1 polymer ?
#
loop_
_entity_poly.entity_id
_entity_poly.type
_entity_poly.pdbx_seq_one_letter_code
_entity_poly.pdbx_strand_id
1 'polypeptide(L)'
;MTGIPLAGEQTAQRSGLGEYKGALSWIASVDHKVIGIMYLATTIFFFGVGGIEAMLMRIQLAKPNNAFLTPSAYNQIFTMHGTTMVFLVVMPMLIGFATYLVPLMIGATDMAFPRLNALSFWLLVFGGLLLYWSFMAGGAPATGWFSYAPLSEKQFSSNAGPDYWALGLLATGIGTVMSGVNFIVTIITLRAPGLTIRRLPLFVWMTLINSFLILFALAALNASLVMLLMDRLLQARFFNPAVGGSAILWQHYFWAFGHPEVYIMVLPAFGIISEVIPVFARKPIFGYSFVAASTVAIAFLSFGVWAHHMFAVGLGPTWELVFGASSMLIAIPTGVKIFNWVATLWGGAIRFSTPMLFCIGFLITFTAGGLSGVTFAIVPIDWATTDSYYVVAHMHYVLFGGSLFAMLAGIFYWFPKVTGKMLDERLGKWFFWLIFIGFHMTFLIQHFLGLIGMPRRIWTYPNLPYWGVMNLISTAGTFLIALSTLVFLANVIISLRSGAPAGDNPWEAWTLEWATTSPPPVHNFDQVPPVNSRRPLWDLAHPDRADQDLPEEGGVNIDIEPNKLGMGMFLLSEAFFFSLLILAYVYYMSGGSEGPNALNALNPLLAGIYTVCLLLSSVTLWRGVHSLRNGKPGQFRLWLLATVVLGAIFLIGQGREYLGLINQNVTISRNLFGTTFFTLTGFHGLHVFSGLVALAVLLGLAFMGDFKGLRSRAVETVELYWHFVDAVWVIIFTLVYLLPHL
;
A
#
# COMPACT_ATOMS: atom_id res chain seq x y z
N MET A 1 -7.74 17.52 38.96
CA MET A 1 -7.38 17.46 37.53
C MET A 1 -5.89 17.28 37.45
N THR A 2 -5.42 16.04 37.28
CA THR A 2 -4.00 15.72 37.19
C THR A 2 -3.83 14.95 35.89
N GLY A 3 -3.39 15.64 34.83
CA GLY A 3 -3.01 15.01 33.57
C GLY A 3 -1.87 14.01 33.81
N ILE A 4 -1.87 12.91 33.06
CA ILE A 4 -0.84 11.88 33.16
C ILE A 4 0.35 12.31 32.27
N PRO A 5 1.58 12.37 32.79
CA PRO A 5 2.76 12.64 31.97
C PRO A 5 2.94 11.56 30.90
N LEU A 6 3.32 11.95 29.68
CA LEU A 6 3.53 11.03 28.57
C LEU A 6 4.72 10.08 28.84
N ALA A 7 4.54 8.79 28.58
CA ALA A 7 5.65 7.84 28.48
C ALA A 7 6.45 8.13 27.18
N GLY A 8 7.35 9.11 27.24
CA GLY A 8 8.08 9.56 26.05
C GLY A 8 9.12 10.67 26.27
N GLU A 9 9.46 11.04 27.51
CA GLU A 9 10.39 12.14 27.78
C GLU A 9 11.78 11.97 27.13
N GLN A 10 12.16 10.77 26.65
CA GLN A 10 13.43 10.56 25.97
C GLN A 10 13.42 10.83 24.45
N THR A 11 12.28 11.05 23.80
CA THR A 11 12.21 11.37 22.36
C THR A 11 12.02 12.86 22.05
N ALA A 12 11.55 13.66 23.02
CA ALA A 12 11.26 15.08 22.82
C ALA A 12 12.50 15.94 22.48
N GLN A 13 13.70 15.50 22.88
CA GLN A 13 14.94 16.28 22.68
C GLN A 13 15.59 16.16 21.30
N ARG A 14 15.00 15.42 20.34
CA ARG A 14 15.59 15.18 19.01
C ARG A 14 14.85 15.81 17.83
N SER A 15 13.83 16.62 18.07
CA SER A 15 13.21 17.37 16.98
C SER A 15 13.98 18.68 16.78
N GLY A 16 15.05 18.63 15.97
CA GLY A 16 15.74 19.82 15.44
C GLY A 16 14.88 20.63 14.46
N LEU A 17 13.57 20.74 14.73
CA LEU A 17 12.55 21.27 13.82
C LEU A 17 12.50 22.81 13.80
N GLY A 18 13.33 23.47 14.62
CA GLY A 18 13.47 24.94 14.63
C GLY A 18 14.62 25.50 13.79
N GLU A 19 15.53 24.67 13.25
CA GLU A 19 16.77 25.16 12.61
C GLU A 19 16.61 25.52 11.13
N TYR A 20 15.68 24.89 10.41
CA TYR A 20 15.56 25.07 8.96
C TYR A 20 14.39 26.01 8.60
N LYS A 21 14.65 26.99 7.72
CA LYS A 21 13.64 27.92 7.18
C LYS A 21 13.37 27.62 5.70
N GLY A 22 12.16 27.90 5.22
CA GLY A 22 11.79 27.80 3.80
C GLY A 22 11.68 26.35 3.30
N ALA A 23 12.03 26.08 2.04
CA ALA A 23 11.84 24.76 1.42
C ALA A 23 12.58 23.62 2.16
N LEU A 24 13.72 23.92 2.78
CA LEU A 24 14.52 22.92 3.51
C LEU A 24 13.80 22.36 4.74
N SER A 25 12.91 23.15 5.38
CA SER A 25 12.12 22.68 6.51
C SER A 25 11.10 21.62 6.12
N TRP A 26 10.66 21.63 4.85
CA TRP A 26 9.78 20.60 4.29
C TRP A 26 10.59 19.40 3.82
N ILE A 27 11.71 19.64 3.13
CA ILE A 27 12.51 18.58 2.53
C ILE A 27 13.15 17.66 3.59
N ALA A 28 13.68 18.25 4.65
CA ALA A 28 14.36 17.54 5.73
C ALA A 28 13.45 17.20 6.92
N SER A 29 12.13 17.41 6.80
CA SER A 29 11.20 17.17 7.90
C SER A 29 11.10 15.69 8.24
N VAL A 30 10.90 15.41 9.53
CA VAL A 30 10.51 14.10 10.03
C VAL A 30 9.16 14.14 10.76
N ASP A 31 8.57 15.34 10.92
CA ASP A 31 7.27 15.50 11.58
C ASP A 31 6.18 14.84 10.74
N HIS A 32 5.47 13.87 11.32
CA HIS A 32 4.38 13.16 10.66
C HIS A 32 3.29 14.10 10.11
N LYS A 33 3.04 15.25 10.73
CA LYS A 33 2.06 16.23 10.22
C LYS A 33 2.52 16.83 8.90
N VAL A 34 3.79 17.23 8.82
CA VAL A 34 4.40 17.80 7.61
C VAL A 34 4.45 16.75 6.50
N ILE A 35 4.93 15.54 6.82
CA ILE A 35 4.98 14.43 5.85
C ILE A 35 3.56 14.05 5.38
N GLY A 36 2.58 14.00 6.27
CA GLY A 36 1.17 13.77 5.91
C GLY A 36 0.63 14.83 4.94
N ILE A 37 0.91 16.11 5.18
CA ILE A 37 0.56 17.19 4.25
C ILE A 37 1.27 17.02 2.90
N MET A 38 2.55 16.62 2.90
CA MET A 38 3.29 16.38 1.66
C MET A 38 2.70 15.23 0.84
N TYR A 39 2.27 14.13 1.47
CA TYR A 39 1.51 13.06 0.81
C TYR A 39 0.21 13.58 0.19
N LEU A 40 -0.59 14.32 0.96
CA LEU A 40 -1.86 14.86 0.48
C LEU A 40 -1.66 15.86 -0.68
N ALA A 41 -0.67 16.75 -0.59
CA ALA A 41 -0.36 17.70 -1.66
C ALA A 41 0.13 16.99 -2.94
N THR A 42 1.03 16.00 -2.79
CA THR A 42 1.54 15.20 -3.90
C THR A 42 0.42 14.41 -4.59
N THR A 43 -0.48 13.81 -3.82
CA THR A 43 -1.60 13.03 -4.37
C THR A 43 -2.66 13.92 -5.02
N ILE A 44 -2.93 15.11 -4.50
CA ILE A 44 -3.80 16.11 -5.16
C ILE A 44 -3.20 16.57 -6.49
N PHE A 45 -1.88 16.76 -6.55
CA PHE A 45 -1.19 17.06 -7.82
C PHE A 45 -1.39 15.93 -8.84
N PHE A 46 -1.09 14.68 -8.47
CA PHE A 46 -1.27 13.54 -9.36
C PHE A 46 -2.74 13.24 -9.68
N PHE A 47 -3.70 13.58 -8.80
CA PHE A 47 -5.13 13.52 -9.10
C PHE A 47 -5.49 14.47 -10.25
N GLY A 48 -4.92 15.67 -10.27
CA GLY A 48 -5.02 16.59 -11.41
C GLY A 48 -4.45 16.00 -12.69
N VAL A 49 -3.26 15.40 -12.62
CA VAL A 49 -2.62 14.75 -13.79
C VAL A 49 -3.45 13.57 -14.30
N GLY A 50 -3.88 12.66 -13.44
CA GLY A 50 -4.74 11.53 -13.78
C GLY A 50 -6.11 11.96 -14.32
N GLY A 51 -6.64 13.08 -13.83
CA GLY A 51 -7.85 13.71 -14.36
C GLY A 51 -7.67 14.24 -15.79
N ILE A 52 -6.53 14.87 -16.09
CA ILE A 52 -6.19 15.30 -17.46
C ILE A 52 -6.07 14.08 -18.39
N GLU A 53 -5.39 13.01 -17.95
CA GLU A 53 -5.28 11.76 -18.71
C GLU A 53 -6.66 11.16 -19.01
N ALA A 54 -7.58 11.15 -18.03
CA ALA A 54 -8.96 10.74 -18.24
C ALA A 54 -9.70 11.61 -19.25
N MET A 55 -9.57 12.95 -19.15
CA MET A 55 -10.19 13.88 -20.09
C MET A 55 -9.71 13.66 -21.53
N LEU A 56 -8.41 13.45 -21.74
CA LEU A 56 -7.84 13.16 -23.07
C LEU A 56 -8.44 11.89 -23.67
N MET A 57 -8.58 10.82 -22.87
CA MET A 57 -9.26 9.60 -23.32
C MET A 57 -10.73 9.85 -23.67
N ARG A 58 -11.45 10.62 -22.85
CA ARG A 58 -12.88 10.90 -23.07
C ARG A 58 -13.14 11.82 -24.26
N ILE A 59 -12.22 12.75 -24.56
CA ILE A 59 -12.26 13.55 -25.80
C ILE A 59 -12.12 12.61 -27.00
N GLN A 60 -11.14 11.70 -26.99
CA GLN A 60 -10.98 10.70 -28.05
C GLN A 60 -12.27 9.89 -28.23
N LEU A 61 -12.90 9.43 -27.15
CA LEU A 61 -14.11 8.62 -27.20
C LEU A 61 -15.42 9.42 -27.31
N ALA A 62 -15.39 10.74 -27.53
CA ALA A 62 -16.61 11.54 -27.56
C ALA A 62 -17.53 11.26 -28.76
N LYS A 63 -16.97 10.73 -29.86
CA LYS A 63 -17.70 10.39 -31.09
C LYS A 63 -17.09 9.15 -31.75
N PRO A 64 -17.87 8.39 -32.55
CA PRO A 64 -17.35 7.24 -33.29
C PRO A 64 -16.28 7.67 -34.29
N ASN A 65 -15.31 6.79 -34.55
CA ASN A 65 -14.22 6.99 -35.52
C ASN A 65 -13.43 8.30 -35.34
N ASN A 66 -13.33 8.81 -34.10
CA ASN A 66 -12.56 10.01 -33.81
C ASN A 66 -11.05 9.77 -34.00
N ALA A 67 -10.31 10.84 -34.28
CA ALA A 67 -8.87 10.81 -34.57
C ALA A 67 -8.07 11.80 -33.71
N PHE A 68 -8.55 12.13 -32.51
CA PHE A 68 -7.89 13.07 -31.61
C PHE A 68 -6.59 12.49 -31.01
N LEU A 69 -6.63 11.24 -30.57
CA LEU A 69 -5.45 10.47 -30.16
C LEU A 69 -5.18 9.35 -31.15
N THR A 70 -3.90 9.06 -31.39
CA THR A 70 -3.49 7.84 -32.09
C THR A 70 -3.71 6.61 -31.19
N PRO A 71 -3.77 5.38 -31.75
CA PRO A 71 -3.91 4.17 -30.95
C PRO A 71 -2.83 4.01 -29.88
N SER A 72 -1.56 4.30 -30.23
CA SER A 72 -0.45 4.22 -29.29
C SER A 72 -0.56 5.26 -28.16
N ALA A 73 -0.88 6.51 -28.50
CA ALA A 73 -1.07 7.56 -27.51
C ALA A 73 -2.23 7.24 -26.55
N TYR A 74 -3.35 6.73 -27.06
CA TYR A 74 -4.47 6.30 -26.23
C TYR A 74 -4.07 5.19 -25.25
N ASN A 75 -3.36 4.16 -25.71
CA ASN A 75 -2.92 3.07 -24.83
C ASN A 75 -1.92 3.53 -23.76
N GLN A 76 -1.03 4.46 -24.11
CA GLN A 76 -0.10 5.07 -23.14
C GLN A 76 -0.85 5.86 -22.06
N ILE A 77 -1.76 6.75 -22.47
CA ILE A 77 -2.57 7.56 -21.54
C ILE A 77 -3.49 6.67 -20.70
N PHE A 78 -4.11 5.63 -21.28
CA PHE A 78 -4.92 4.67 -20.55
C PHE A 78 -4.13 3.92 -19.48
N THR A 79 -2.91 3.48 -19.83
CA THR A 79 -2.02 2.79 -18.91
C THR A 79 -1.64 3.69 -17.75
N MET A 80 -1.18 4.91 -18.08
CA MET A 80 -0.75 5.88 -17.09
C MET A 80 -1.90 6.36 -16.20
N HIS A 81 -3.11 6.59 -16.74
CA HIS A 81 -4.28 6.94 -15.93
C HIS A 81 -4.55 5.90 -14.84
N GLY A 82 -4.61 4.61 -15.22
CA GLY A 82 -4.84 3.54 -14.24
C GLY A 82 -3.73 3.47 -13.19
N THR A 83 -2.46 3.54 -13.62
CA THR A 83 -1.30 3.50 -12.73
C THR A 83 -1.26 4.71 -11.79
N THR A 84 -1.48 5.91 -12.30
CA THR A 84 -1.46 7.15 -11.52
C THR A 84 -2.56 7.17 -10.48
N MET A 85 -3.80 6.84 -10.87
CA MET A 85 -4.92 6.86 -9.93
C MET A 85 -4.75 5.85 -8.79
N VAL A 86 -4.26 4.65 -9.09
CA VAL A 86 -4.09 3.59 -8.09
C VAL A 86 -2.86 3.85 -7.20
N PHE A 87 -1.69 4.01 -7.82
CA PHE A 87 -0.39 4.01 -7.12
C PHE A 87 0.11 5.39 -6.69
N LEU A 88 -0.36 6.48 -7.31
CA LEU A 88 0.09 7.85 -7.00
C LEU A 88 -1.00 8.70 -6.34
N VAL A 89 -2.25 8.24 -6.34
CA VAL A 89 -3.38 8.98 -5.78
C VAL A 89 -4.06 8.21 -4.65
N VAL A 90 -4.80 7.14 -4.93
CA VAL A 90 -5.70 6.53 -3.94
C VAL A 90 -4.92 5.94 -2.76
N MET A 91 -3.94 5.07 -3.03
CA MET A 91 -3.13 4.49 -1.94
C MET A 91 -2.36 5.55 -1.15
N PRO A 92 -1.58 6.46 -1.79
CA PRO A 92 -0.78 7.39 -1.02
C PRO A 92 -1.60 8.50 -0.34
N MET A 93 -2.80 8.81 -0.82
CA MET A 93 -3.69 9.77 -0.13
C MET A 93 -4.18 9.18 1.20
N LEU A 94 -4.57 7.90 1.22
CA LEU A 94 -4.94 7.21 2.46
C LEU A 94 -3.76 7.08 3.43
N ILE A 95 -2.55 6.83 2.92
CA ILE A 95 -1.32 6.88 3.72
C ILE A 95 -1.11 8.29 4.27
N GLY A 96 -1.30 9.35 3.47
CA GLY A 96 -1.19 10.74 3.92
C GLY A 96 -2.16 11.08 5.06
N PHE A 97 -3.42 10.65 4.95
CA PHE A 97 -4.38 10.76 6.05
C PHE A 97 -3.90 10.02 7.30
N ALA A 98 -3.47 8.77 7.15
CA ALA A 98 -3.01 7.95 8.27
C ALA A 98 -1.76 8.55 8.94
N THR A 99 -0.79 9.01 8.15
CA THR A 99 0.45 9.64 8.65
C THR A 99 0.13 10.91 9.45
N TYR A 100 -0.84 11.71 9.01
CA TYR A 100 -1.24 12.90 9.77
C TYR A 100 -2.04 12.53 11.03
N LEU A 101 -3.05 11.66 10.90
CA LEU A 101 -4.09 11.49 11.92
C LEU A 101 -3.80 10.39 12.93
N VAL A 102 -3.12 9.29 12.56
CA VAL A 102 -2.94 8.15 13.46
C VAL A 102 -2.23 8.56 14.77
N PRO A 103 -1.09 9.29 14.76
CA PRO A 103 -0.47 9.71 16.01
C PRO A 103 -1.39 10.60 16.87
N LEU A 104 -2.16 11.49 16.25
CA LEU A 104 -3.13 12.34 16.96
C LEU A 104 -4.25 11.51 17.60
N MET A 105 -4.84 10.58 16.85
CA MET A 105 -5.96 9.75 17.30
C MET A 105 -5.56 8.75 18.40
N ILE A 106 -4.28 8.37 18.48
CA ILE A 106 -3.78 7.50 19.55
C ILE A 106 -3.11 8.25 20.70
N GLY A 107 -3.02 9.58 20.64
CA GLY A 107 -2.37 10.41 21.66
C GLY A 107 -0.84 10.28 21.71
N ALA A 108 -0.21 9.96 20.58
CA ALA A 108 1.23 9.89 20.43
C ALA A 108 1.84 11.23 20.00
N THR A 109 3.12 11.44 20.30
CA THR A 109 3.87 12.64 19.89
C THR A 109 4.36 12.58 18.44
N ASP A 110 4.63 11.39 17.92
CA ASP A 110 5.05 11.15 16.55
C ASP A 110 4.86 9.65 16.18
N MET A 111 5.22 9.28 14.94
CA MET A 111 5.33 7.90 14.48
C MET A 111 6.53 7.18 15.13
N ALA A 112 6.48 5.84 15.17
CA ALA A 112 7.55 5.01 15.74
C ALA A 112 8.91 5.19 15.05
N PHE A 113 8.91 5.36 13.72
CA PHE A 113 10.12 5.57 12.92
C PHE A 113 10.00 6.83 12.03
N PRO A 114 10.25 8.04 12.56
CA PRO A 114 10.04 9.29 11.82
C PRO A 114 10.88 9.42 10.55
N ARG A 115 12.14 8.96 10.57
CA ARG A 115 13.01 8.96 9.37
C ARG A 115 12.58 7.94 8.32
N LEU A 116 12.05 6.80 8.75
CA LEU A 116 11.49 5.80 7.83
C LEU A 116 10.23 6.36 7.15
N ASN A 117 9.41 7.09 7.90
CA ASN A 117 8.24 7.82 7.38
C ASN A 117 8.60 8.87 6.32
N ALA A 118 9.68 9.62 6.55
CA ALA A 118 10.18 10.57 5.55
C ALA A 118 10.69 9.85 4.29
N LEU A 119 11.44 8.76 4.45
CA LEU A 119 11.93 7.96 3.33
C LEU A 119 10.79 7.34 2.51
N SER A 120 9.74 6.83 3.16
CA SER A 120 8.58 6.26 2.45
C SER A 120 7.89 7.29 1.56
N PHE A 121 7.81 8.54 2.02
CA PHE A 121 7.29 9.64 1.21
C PHE A 121 8.18 9.95 -0.01
N TRP A 122 9.50 10.03 0.17
CA TRP A 122 10.40 10.33 -0.94
C TRP A 122 10.41 9.23 -2.00
N LEU A 123 10.27 7.97 -1.60
CA LEU A 123 10.13 6.85 -2.53
C LEU A 123 8.86 6.95 -3.39
N LEU A 124 7.76 7.50 -2.85
CA LEU A 124 6.57 7.84 -3.66
C LEU A 124 6.93 8.88 -4.72
N VAL A 125 7.58 9.98 -4.32
CA VAL A 125 7.93 11.07 -5.25
C VAL A 125 8.86 10.58 -6.35
N PHE A 126 9.96 9.88 -5.99
CA PHE A 126 10.90 9.37 -6.97
C PHE A 126 10.29 8.28 -7.85
N GLY A 127 9.44 7.41 -7.30
CA GLY A 127 8.70 6.43 -8.09
C GLY A 127 7.75 7.09 -9.10
N GLY A 128 6.99 8.11 -8.68
CA GLY A 128 6.15 8.90 -9.58
C GLY A 128 6.94 9.65 -10.66
N LEU A 129 8.11 10.19 -10.31
CA LEU A 129 9.01 10.82 -11.28
C LEU A 129 9.55 9.82 -12.31
N LEU A 130 9.94 8.61 -11.89
CA LEU A 130 10.36 7.53 -12.80
C LEU A 130 9.23 7.13 -13.75
N LEU A 131 8.00 7.02 -13.23
CA LEU A 131 6.81 6.71 -14.05
C LEU A 131 6.60 7.75 -15.15
N TYR A 132 6.62 9.03 -14.84
CA TYR A 132 6.40 10.09 -15.84
C TYR A 132 7.63 10.40 -16.70
N TRP A 133 8.84 10.06 -16.23
CA TRP A 133 10.05 10.14 -17.04
C TRP A 133 9.98 9.22 -18.26
N SER A 134 9.20 8.13 -18.21
CA SER A 134 8.98 7.23 -19.35
C SER A 134 8.52 7.95 -20.62
N PHE A 135 7.69 9.01 -20.51
CA PHE A 135 7.27 9.82 -21.66
C PHE A 135 8.45 10.51 -22.36
N MET A 136 9.46 10.94 -21.60
CA MET A 136 10.67 11.57 -22.14
C MET A 136 11.70 10.53 -22.61
N ALA A 137 11.65 9.32 -22.06
CA ALA A 137 12.60 8.24 -22.31
C ALA A 137 12.16 7.26 -23.42
N GLY A 138 11.40 7.74 -24.42
CA GLY A 138 10.99 6.94 -25.58
C GLY A 138 9.54 6.45 -25.57
N GLY A 139 8.75 6.84 -24.56
CA GLY A 139 7.30 6.61 -24.49
C GLY A 139 6.88 5.88 -23.22
N ALA A 140 5.68 6.22 -22.74
CA ALA A 140 5.06 5.56 -21.59
C ALA A 140 4.71 4.09 -21.89
N PRO A 141 4.49 3.26 -20.85
CA PRO A 141 3.97 1.91 -21.04
C PRO A 141 2.59 1.95 -21.73
N ALA A 142 2.34 1.02 -22.65
CA ALA A 142 1.10 0.97 -23.45
C ALA A 142 0.32 -0.34 -23.26
N THR A 143 0.48 -0.99 -22.11
CA THR A 143 0.05 -2.37 -21.84
C THR A 143 -1.10 -2.49 -20.83
N GLY A 144 -1.68 -1.37 -20.42
CA GLY A 144 -2.60 -1.28 -19.28
C GLY A 144 -1.89 -1.36 -17.92
N TRP A 145 -2.56 -0.90 -16.87
CA TRP A 145 -1.99 -0.78 -15.52
C TRP A 145 -1.63 -2.11 -14.84
N PHE A 146 -2.06 -3.25 -15.39
CA PHE A 146 -1.68 -4.58 -14.94
C PHE A 146 -0.69 -5.31 -15.86
N SER A 147 -0.24 -4.61 -16.92
CA SER A 147 0.90 -4.97 -17.79
C SER A 147 1.06 -6.47 -18.07
N TYR A 148 0.01 -7.12 -18.56
CA TYR A 148 0.01 -8.57 -18.79
C TYR A 148 1.17 -9.00 -19.69
N ALA A 149 1.92 -10.01 -19.24
CA ALA A 149 2.76 -10.79 -20.13
C ALA A 149 1.87 -11.65 -21.07
N PRO A 150 2.30 -11.91 -22.31
CA PRO A 150 3.56 -11.48 -22.91
C PRO A 150 3.50 -10.07 -23.53
N LEU A 151 2.38 -9.34 -23.48
CA LEU A 151 2.26 -8.00 -24.09
C LEU A 151 3.29 -7.00 -23.52
N SER A 152 3.65 -7.15 -22.26
CA SER A 152 4.70 -6.39 -21.57
C SER A 152 6.12 -6.81 -21.93
N GLU A 153 6.34 -7.91 -22.66
CA GLU A 153 7.66 -8.36 -23.09
C GLU A 153 8.21 -7.52 -24.23
N LYS A 154 9.55 -7.49 -24.39
CA LYS A 154 10.24 -6.71 -25.43
C LYS A 154 9.81 -7.04 -26.86
N GLN A 155 9.29 -8.26 -27.10
CA GLN A 155 8.74 -8.66 -28.39
C GLN A 155 7.54 -7.81 -28.82
N PHE A 156 6.70 -7.40 -27.85
CA PHE A 156 5.49 -6.62 -28.11
C PHE A 156 5.62 -5.16 -27.67
N SER A 157 6.40 -4.91 -26.62
CA SER A 157 6.68 -3.59 -26.05
C SER A 157 8.18 -3.32 -26.06
N SER A 158 8.70 -2.90 -27.21
CA SER A 158 10.14 -2.69 -27.44
C SER A 158 10.71 -1.43 -26.80
N ASN A 159 9.86 -0.46 -26.42
CA ASN A 159 10.29 0.75 -25.72
C ASN A 159 10.63 0.47 -24.25
N ALA A 160 11.25 1.44 -23.59
CA ALA A 160 11.61 1.38 -22.17
C ALA A 160 10.43 1.68 -21.23
N GLY A 161 9.23 1.96 -21.74
CA GLY A 161 8.06 2.37 -20.95
C GLY A 161 7.72 1.37 -19.84
N PRO A 162 7.56 0.06 -20.14
CA PRO A 162 7.33 -0.95 -19.11
C PRO A 162 8.49 -1.11 -18.12
N ASP A 163 9.73 -0.79 -18.50
CA ASP A 163 10.88 -0.84 -17.58
C ASP A 163 10.79 0.27 -16.52
N TYR A 164 10.54 1.51 -16.96
CA TYR A 164 10.29 2.63 -16.04
C TYR A 164 9.03 2.43 -15.21
N TRP A 165 8.01 1.80 -15.78
CA TRP A 165 6.80 1.43 -15.07
C TRP A 165 7.10 0.49 -13.89
N ALA A 166 7.82 -0.60 -14.15
CA ALA A 166 8.17 -1.57 -13.11
C ALA A 166 9.12 -0.97 -12.06
N LEU A 167 10.13 -0.19 -12.47
CA LEU A 167 11.05 0.48 -11.54
C LEU A 167 10.33 1.54 -10.66
N GLY A 168 9.43 2.32 -11.26
CA GLY A 168 8.64 3.31 -10.54
C GLY A 168 7.74 2.66 -9.49
N LEU A 169 7.07 1.56 -9.86
CA LEU A 169 6.23 0.81 -8.93
C LEU A 169 7.00 0.04 -7.86
N LEU A 170 8.22 -0.43 -8.14
CA LEU A 170 9.09 -0.98 -7.10
C LEU A 170 9.49 0.08 -6.08
N ALA A 171 9.85 1.29 -6.53
CA ALA A 171 10.17 2.38 -5.62
C ALA A 171 8.96 2.75 -4.74
N THR A 172 7.78 2.98 -5.32
CA THR A 172 6.57 3.29 -4.55
C THR A 172 6.12 2.12 -3.66
N GLY A 173 6.27 0.88 -4.13
CA GLY A 173 5.96 -0.34 -3.39
C GLY A 173 6.81 -0.50 -2.13
N ILE A 174 8.13 -0.32 -2.24
CA ILE A 174 9.05 -0.33 -1.08
C ILE A 174 8.65 0.76 -0.08
N GLY A 175 8.35 1.99 -0.55
CA GLY A 175 7.87 3.06 0.32
C GLY A 175 6.57 2.69 1.04
N THR A 176 5.63 2.05 0.35
CA THR A 176 4.35 1.61 0.91
C THR A 176 4.55 0.54 2.01
N VAL A 177 5.43 -0.43 1.80
CA VAL A 177 5.78 -1.43 2.84
C VAL A 177 6.37 -0.76 4.07
N MET A 178 7.28 0.21 3.89
CA MET A 178 7.85 1.00 4.99
C MET A 178 6.78 1.74 5.80
N SER A 179 5.79 2.34 5.13
CA SER A 179 4.65 2.97 5.81
C SER A 179 3.82 1.95 6.59
N GLY A 180 3.51 0.79 6.01
CA GLY A 180 2.77 -0.30 6.68
C GLY A 180 3.47 -0.77 7.96
N VAL A 181 4.78 -1.05 7.90
CA VAL A 181 5.58 -1.39 9.09
C VAL A 181 5.47 -0.29 10.14
N ASN A 182 5.66 0.97 9.75
CA ASN A 182 5.66 2.10 10.67
C ASN A 182 4.29 2.30 11.35
N PHE A 183 3.18 2.14 10.63
CA PHE A 183 1.84 2.20 11.21
C PHE A 183 1.58 1.08 12.20
N ILE A 184 1.96 -0.17 11.88
CA ILE A 184 1.79 -1.30 12.80
C ILE A 184 2.53 -1.03 14.12
N VAL A 185 3.80 -0.63 14.05
CA VAL A 185 4.58 -0.35 15.26
C VAL A 185 3.98 0.82 16.03
N THR A 186 3.67 1.93 15.35
CA THR A 186 3.08 3.13 15.98
C THR A 186 1.79 2.79 16.72
N ILE A 187 0.86 2.08 16.08
CA ILE A 187 -0.45 1.76 16.66
C ILE A 187 -0.32 0.73 17.78
N ILE A 188 0.66 -0.17 17.74
CA ILE A 188 0.84 -1.20 18.78
C ILE A 188 1.55 -0.65 20.01
N THR A 189 2.58 0.18 19.84
CA THR A 189 3.51 0.52 20.93
C THR A 189 3.38 1.94 21.47
N LEU A 190 2.73 2.88 20.75
CA LEU A 190 2.70 4.30 21.11
C LEU A 190 1.32 4.83 21.54
N ARG A 191 0.36 3.96 21.83
CA ARG A 191 -0.99 4.38 22.27
C ARG A 191 -0.94 5.05 23.65
N ALA A 192 -1.75 6.09 23.82
CA ALA A 192 -1.96 6.73 25.10
C ALA A 192 -2.47 5.73 26.16
N PRO A 193 -2.07 5.90 27.43
CA PRO A 193 -2.58 5.07 28.53
C PRO A 193 -4.11 5.05 28.56
N GLY A 194 -4.70 3.84 28.68
CA GLY A 194 -6.15 3.63 28.68
C GLY A 194 -6.77 3.38 27.29
N LEU A 195 -6.06 3.70 26.20
CA LEU A 195 -6.47 3.40 24.82
C LEU A 195 -6.09 1.95 24.43
N THR A 196 -6.95 1.00 24.78
CA THR A 196 -6.78 -0.40 24.40
C THR A 196 -7.10 -0.63 22.91
N ILE A 197 -6.68 -1.78 22.38
CA ILE A 197 -7.03 -2.20 21.01
C ILE A 197 -8.54 -2.14 20.74
N ARG A 198 -9.37 -2.51 21.73
CA ARG A 198 -10.84 -2.53 21.61
C ARG A 198 -11.46 -1.14 21.64
N ARG A 199 -10.69 -0.11 22.00
CA ARG A 199 -11.11 1.29 22.10
C ARG A 199 -10.56 2.19 20.99
N LEU A 200 -9.78 1.64 20.05
CA LEU A 200 -9.25 2.41 18.93
C LEU A 200 -10.37 3.08 18.12
N PRO A 201 -10.16 4.32 17.63
CA PRO A 201 -11.01 4.85 16.56
C PRO A 201 -11.02 3.91 15.36
N LEU A 202 -12.15 3.79 14.67
CA LEU A 202 -12.31 2.83 13.58
C LEU A 202 -11.39 3.16 12.39
N PHE A 203 -11.06 4.43 12.17
CA PHE A 203 -10.03 4.79 11.21
C PHE A 203 -8.66 4.20 11.56
N VAL A 204 -8.24 4.25 12.83
CA VAL A 204 -6.98 3.67 13.29
C VAL A 204 -7.03 2.14 13.23
N TRP A 205 -8.15 1.52 13.62
CA TRP A 205 -8.34 0.07 13.51
C TRP A 205 -8.21 -0.42 12.06
N MET A 206 -8.89 0.25 11.12
CA MET A 206 -8.81 -0.14 9.71
C MET A 206 -7.44 0.16 9.10
N THR A 207 -6.76 1.20 9.55
CA THR A 207 -5.35 1.46 9.16
C THR A 207 -4.41 0.36 9.65
N LEU A 208 -4.61 -0.14 10.88
CA LEU A 208 -3.82 -1.26 11.41
C LEU A 208 -3.99 -2.52 10.57
N ILE A 209 -5.24 -2.93 10.31
CA ILE A 209 -5.52 -4.13 9.51
C ILE A 209 -5.03 -3.94 8.06
N ASN A 210 -5.24 -2.75 7.50
CA ASN A 210 -4.72 -2.38 6.19
C ASN A 210 -3.19 -2.51 6.11
N SER A 211 -2.48 -2.12 7.16
CA SER A 211 -1.03 -2.20 7.19
C SER A 211 -0.52 -3.64 7.12
N PHE A 212 -1.22 -4.61 7.72
CA PHE A 212 -0.90 -6.02 7.52
C PHE A 212 -1.16 -6.49 6.08
N LEU A 213 -2.26 -6.06 5.46
CA LEU A 213 -2.51 -6.34 4.04
C LEU A 213 -1.39 -5.83 3.15
N ILE A 214 -0.89 -4.62 3.42
CA ILE A 214 0.22 -4.02 2.67
C ILE A 214 1.46 -4.93 2.69
N LEU A 215 1.85 -5.48 3.85
CA LEU A 215 3.06 -6.29 3.97
C LEU A 215 3.05 -7.53 3.06
N PHE A 216 1.89 -8.18 2.93
CA PHE A 216 1.73 -9.40 2.15
C PHE A 216 1.44 -9.11 0.67
N ALA A 217 0.53 -8.17 0.39
CA ALA A 217 0.12 -7.87 -0.98
C ALA A 217 1.25 -7.25 -1.80
N LEU A 218 1.98 -6.27 -1.24
CA LEU A 218 3.05 -5.58 -1.99
C LEU A 218 4.26 -6.48 -2.22
N ALA A 219 4.49 -7.47 -1.36
CA ALA A 219 5.50 -8.49 -1.61
C ALA A 219 5.19 -9.30 -2.89
N ALA A 220 3.91 -9.57 -3.19
CA ALA A 220 3.49 -10.19 -4.44
C ALA A 220 3.72 -9.31 -5.67
N LEU A 221 3.41 -8.02 -5.57
CA LEU A 221 3.71 -7.09 -6.65
C LEU A 221 5.21 -6.99 -6.89
N ASN A 222 6.00 -6.78 -5.84
CA ASN A 222 7.45 -6.62 -5.95
C ASN A 222 8.12 -7.85 -6.58
N ALA A 223 7.72 -9.07 -6.18
CA ALA A 223 8.21 -10.30 -6.80
C ALA A 223 7.86 -10.37 -8.29
N SER A 224 6.63 -10.00 -8.65
CA SER A 224 6.17 -9.95 -10.05
C SER A 224 6.99 -8.96 -10.88
N LEU A 225 7.13 -7.72 -10.40
CA LEU A 225 7.84 -6.65 -11.09
C LEU A 225 9.33 -6.98 -11.27
N VAL A 226 9.95 -7.58 -10.26
CA VAL A 226 11.33 -8.07 -10.34
C VAL A 226 11.46 -9.11 -11.44
N MET A 227 10.60 -10.13 -11.46
CA MET A 227 10.67 -11.18 -12.50
C MET A 227 10.44 -10.60 -13.90
N LEU A 228 9.53 -9.63 -14.06
CA LEU A 228 9.31 -8.94 -15.34
C LEU A 228 10.53 -8.13 -15.77
N LEU A 229 11.19 -7.45 -14.83
CA LEU A 229 12.45 -6.75 -15.11
C LEU A 229 13.57 -7.73 -15.47
N MET A 230 13.63 -8.92 -14.87
CA MET A 230 14.59 -9.95 -15.27
C MET A 230 14.33 -10.41 -16.72
N ASP A 231 13.07 -10.65 -17.09
CA ASP A 231 12.67 -11.04 -18.45
C ASP A 231 13.06 -9.94 -19.46
N ARG A 232 12.73 -8.69 -19.15
CA ARG A 232 12.98 -7.57 -20.06
C ARG A 232 14.44 -7.14 -20.13
N LEU A 233 15.15 -7.01 -19.00
CA LEU A 233 16.51 -6.45 -18.95
C LEU A 233 17.59 -7.52 -19.14
N LEU A 234 17.37 -8.72 -18.61
CA LEU A 234 18.37 -9.80 -18.61
C LEU A 234 17.97 -10.98 -19.52
N GLN A 235 16.88 -10.85 -20.27
CA GLN A 235 16.36 -11.91 -21.17
C GLN A 235 16.07 -13.22 -20.41
N ALA A 236 15.61 -13.09 -19.17
CA ALA A 236 15.07 -14.23 -18.43
C ALA A 236 13.77 -14.74 -19.08
N ARG A 237 13.22 -15.83 -18.54
CA ARG A 237 12.18 -16.63 -19.19
C ARG A 237 10.94 -16.88 -18.32
N PHE A 238 10.65 -16.01 -17.36
CA PHE A 238 9.55 -16.22 -16.43
C PHE A 238 8.18 -16.24 -17.10
N PHE A 239 7.88 -15.32 -18.02
CA PHE A 239 6.49 -15.12 -18.46
C PHE A 239 6.28 -15.35 -19.96
N ASN A 240 7.34 -15.53 -20.74
CA ASN A 240 7.25 -15.77 -22.18
C ASN A 240 7.01 -17.27 -22.52
N PRO A 241 5.82 -17.66 -23.03
CA PRO A 241 5.53 -19.05 -23.36
C PRO A 241 6.36 -19.62 -24.49
N ALA A 242 6.88 -18.79 -25.40
CA ALA A 242 7.69 -19.24 -26.54
C ALA A 242 9.02 -19.88 -26.12
N VAL A 243 9.46 -19.65 -24.88
CA VAL A 243 10.71 -20.17 -24.30
C VAL A 243 10.47 -21.00 -23.03
N GLY A 244 9.22 -21.43 -22.80
CA GLY A 244 8.81 -22.28 -21.69
C GLY A 244 8.26 -21.55 -20.46
N GLY A 245 8.23 -20.22 -20.45
CA GLY A 245 7.64 -19.42 -19.37
C GLY A 245 6.10 -19.49 -19.34
N SER A 246 5.48 -18.86 -18.35
CA SER A 246 4.03 -18.88 -18.18
C SER A 246 3.43 -17.49 -18.05
N ALA A 247 2.70 -17.05 -19.08
CA ALA A 247 1.94 -15.80 -19.04
C ALA A 247 0.79 -15.83 -18.01
N ILE A 248 0.28 -17.03 -17.69
CA ILE A 248 -0.75 -17.21 -16.66
C ILE A 248 -0.15 -17.06 -15.25
N LEU A 249 1.12 -17.42 -15.06
CA LEU A 249 1.82 -17.20 -13.79
C LEU A 249 1.88 -15.70 -13.43
N TRP A 250 2.13 -14.83 -14.42
CA TRP A 250 2.03 -13.38 -14.23
C TRP A 250 0.66 -12.98 -13.65
N GLN A 251 -0.42 -13.50 -14.21
CA GLN A 251 -1.77 -13.17 -13.76
C GLN A 251 -2.02 -13.63 -12.33
N HIS A 252 -1.62 -14.86 -11.96
CA HIS A 252 -1.75 -15.33 -10.58
C HIS A 252 -1.01 -14.43 -9.61
N TYR A 253 0.23 -14.03 -9.92
CA TYR A 253 1.05 -13.26 -8.99
C TYR A 253 0.59 -11.80 -8.92
N PHE A 254 0.28 -11.20 -10.07
CA PHE A 254 -0.24 -9.85 -10.14
C PHE A 254 -1.56 -9.74 -9.39
N TRP A 255 -2.50 -10.69 -9.56
CA TRP A 255 -3.79 -10.62 -8.88
C TRP A 255 -3.74 -11.04 -7.41
N ALA A 256 -2.81 -11.92 -7.01
CA ALA A 256 -2.51 -12.19 -5.60
C ALA A 256 -2.09 -10.90 -4.85
N PHE A 257 -1.56 -9.91 -5.56
CA PHE A 257 -1.45 -8.53 -5.09
C PHE A 257 -2.75 -7.74 -5.32
N GLY A 258 -3.22 -7.68 -6.58
CA GLY A 258 -4.17 -6.67 -7.05
C GLY A 258 -5.56 -6.80 -6.44
N HIS A 259 -5.97 -7.98 -5.98
CA HIS A 259 -7.24 -8.08 -5.26
C HIS A 259 -7.14 -7.69 -3.77
N PRO A 260 -6.16 -8.16 -2.98
CA PRO A 260 -5.88 -7.55 -1.68
C PRO A 260 -5.69 -6.03 -1.73
N GLU A 261 -5.05 -5.52 -2.78
CA GLU A 261 -4.85 -4.08 -3.01
C GLU A 261 -6.15 -3.28 -3.08
N VAL A 262 -7.21 -3.79 -3.70
CA VAL A 262 -8.49 -3.04 -3.70
C VAL A 262 -9.05 -2.85 -2.29
N TYR A 263 -8.77 -3.76 -1.36
CA TYR A 263 -9.11 -3.55 0.04
C TYR A 263 -8.15 -2.61 0.75
N ILE A 264 -6.89 -2.58 0.33
CA ILE A 264 -5.94 -1.57 0.81
C ILE A 264 -6.46 -0.16 0.49
N MET A 265 -7.06 -0.01 -0.69
CA MET A 265 -7.68 1.23 -1.16
C MET A 265 -9.05 1.55 -0.54
N VAL A 266 -9.70 0.62 0.18
CA VAL A 266 -11.07 0.83 0.69
C VAL A 266 -11.18 0.81 2.22
N LEU A 267 -10.34 0.03 2.92
CA LEU A 267 -10.47 -0.13 4.37
C LEU A 267 -10.22 1.18 5.13
N PRO A 268 -9.14 1.95 4.89
CA PRO A 268 -8.99 3.23 5.56
C PRO A 268 -10.09 4.24 5.17
N ALA A 269 -10.59 4.19 3.93
CA ALA A 269 -11.74 4.99 3.50
C ALA A 269 -13.02 4.66 4.28
N PHE A 270 -13.32 3.38 4.51
CA PHE A 270 -14.39 2.95 5.43
C PHE A 270 -14.16 3.45 6.87
N GLY A 271 -12.89 3.53 7.28
CA GLY A 271 -12.48 4.14 8.53
C GLY A 271 -12.92 5.60 8.61
N ILE A 272 -12.62 6.40 7.57
CA ILE A 272 -13.06 7.80 7.48
C ILE A 272 -14.58 7.93 7.59
N ILE A 273 -15.33 7.12 6.84
CA ILE A 273 -16.80 7.12 6.91
C ILE A 273 -17.28 6.80 8.33
N SER A 274 -16.59 5.88 9.02
CA SER A 274 -16.91 5.47 10.39
C SER A 274 -16.58 6.53 11.44
N GLU A 275 -15.73 7.51 11.14
CA GLU A 275 -15.49 8.67 12.01
C GLU A 275 -16.47 9.82 11.73
N VAL A 276 -16.75 10.09 10.45
CA VAL A 276 -17.58 11.23 10.03
C VAL A 276 -19.06 11.00 10.35
N ILE A 277 -19.61 9.83 10.02
CA ILE A 277 -21.04 9.55 10.19
C ILE A 277 -21.51 9.75 11.64
N PRO A 278 -20.87 9.16 12.67
CA PRO A 278 -21.32 9.32 14.05
C PRO A 278 -21.35 10.78 14.53
N VAL A 279 -20.34 11.57 14.16
CA VAL A 279 -20.20 12.97 14.57
C VAL A 279 -21.32 13.82 14.00
N PHE A 280 -21.64 13.67 12.72
CA PHE A 280 -22.71 14.45 12.08
C PHE A 280 -24.12 13.86 12.29
N ALA A 281 -24.24 12.59 12.69
CA ALA A 281 -25.49 11.99 13.16
C ALA A 281 -25.76 12.23 14.65
N ARG A 282 -24.76 12.74 15.40
CA ARG A 282 -24.80 12.90 16.86
C ARG A 282 -25.19 11.61 17.59
N LYS A 283 -24.77 10.47 17.06
CA LYS A 283 -25.05 9.14 17.59
C LYS A 283 -23.80 8.27 17.51
N PRO A 284 -23.40 7.56 18.57
CA PRO A 284 -22.26 6.64 18.50
C PRO A 284 -22.45 5.58 17.43
N ILE A 285 -21.33 5.09 16.88
CA ILE A 285 -21.33 4.07 15.83
C ILE A 285 -22.10 2.83 16.30
N PHE A 286 -23.10 2.43 15.52
CA PHE A 286 -23.86 1.23 15.81
C PHE A 286 -23.00 -0.01 15.55
N GLY A 287 -22.84 -0.88 16.55
CA GLY A 287 -22.18 -2.17 16.38
C GLY A 287 -20.68 -2.10 16.09
N TYR A 288 -19.93 -1.26 16.81
CA TYR A 288 -18.46 -1.13 16.67
C TYR A 288 -17.73 -2.48 16.48
N SER A 289 -18.02 -3.47 17.33
CA SER A 289 -17.33 -4.77 17.29
C SER A 289 -17.57 -5.51 15.98
N PHE A 290 -18.76 -5.40 15.38
CA PHE A 290 -19.05 -5.97 14.06
C PHE A 290 -18.30 -5.24 12.95
N VAL A 291 -18.21 -3.92 13.02
CA VAL A 291 -17.42 -3.12 12.07
C VAL A 291 -15.93 -3.45 12.19
N ALA A 292 -15.42 -3.61 13.40
CA ALA A 292 -14.03 -3.98 13.64
C ALA A 292 -13.73 -5.42 13.15
N ALA A 293 -14.53 -6.41 13.57
CA ALA A 293 -14.33 -7.82 13.22
C ALA A 293 -14.51 -8.09 11.70
N SER A 294 -15.47 -7.45 11.04
CA SER A 294 -15.65 -7.55 9.59
C SER A 294 -14.42 -7.08 8.82
N THR A 295 -13.65 -6.12 9.34
CA THR A 295 -12.38 -5.67 8.74
C THR A 295 -11.35 -6.80 8.70
N VAL A 296 -11.23 -7.58 9.79
CA VAL A 296 -10.32 -8.72 9.86
C VAL A 296 -10.76 -9.82 8.90
N ALA A 297 -12.07 -10.09 8.84
CA ALA A 297 -12.63 -11.06 7.89
C ALA A 297 -12.35 -10.68 6.43
N ILE A 298 -12.53 -9.40 6.06
CA ILE A 298 -12.18 -8.90 4.71
C ILE A 298 -10.70 -9.11 4.43
N ALA A 299 -9.83 -8.76 5.38
CA ALA A 299 -8.39 -8.89 5.18
C ALA A 299 -7.98 -10.34 4.94
N PHE A 300 -8.48 -11.27 5.75
CA PHE A 300 -8.20 -12.70 5.56
C PHE A 300 -8.76 -13.24 4.23
N LEU A 301 -10.04 -12.98 3.95
CA LEU A 301 -10.70 -13.49 2.75
C LEU A 301 -10.09 -12.91 1.46
N SER A 302 -9.51 -11.70 1.50
CA SER A 302 -8.93 -11.04 0.33
C SER A 302 -7.82 -11.84 -0.37
N PHE A 303 -7.08 -12.66 0.38
CA PHE A 303 -6.05 -13.54 -0.17
C PHE A 303 -6.60 -14.84 -0.76
N GLY A 304 -7.90 -15.11 -0.65
CA GLY A 304 -8.55 -16.34 -1.12
C GLY A 304 -9.41 -16.17 -2.38
N VAL A 305 -9.37 -15.01 -3.04
CA VAL A 305 -10.36 -14.61 -4.06
C VAL A 305 -9.76 -14.05 -5.35
N TRP A 306 -8.43 -13.91 -5.42
CA TRP A 306 -7.77 -13.17 -6.51
C TRP A 306 -8.08 -13.67 -7.93
N ALA A 307 -8.31 -14.99 -8.09
CA ALA A 307 -8.51 -15.60 -9.40
C ALA A 307 -9.88 -15.29 -10.01
N HIS A 308 -10.76 -14.58 -9.30
CA HIS A 308 -11.99 -14.04 -9.90
C HIS A 308 -11.72 -13.04 -11.05
N HIS A 309 -10.48 -12.53 -11.17
CA HIS A 309 -10.03 -11.70 -12.30
C HIS A 309 -9.55 -12.54 -13.49
N MET A 310 -9.63 -13.87 -13.37
CA MET A 310 -9.03 -14.84 -14.31
C MET A 310 -10.08 -15.82 -14.84
N PHE A 311 -11.37 -15.65 -14.57
CA PHE A 311 -12.39 -16.63 -14.98
C PHE A 311 -12.46 -16.85 -16.49
N ALA A 312 -12.12 -15.86 -17.31
CA ALA A 312 -12.08 -15.99 -18.76
C ALA A 312 -10.77 -16.57 -19.32
N VAL A 313 -9.79 -16.98 -18.49
CA VAL A 313 -8.52 -17.58 -18.96
C VAL A 313 -8.56 -19.11 -19.01
N GLY A 314 -9.67 -19.73 -18.62
CA GLY A 314 -9.86 -21.18 -18.67
C GLY A 314 -9.21 -21.94 -17.50
N LEU A 315 -9.43 -21.49 -16.27
CA LEU A 315 -8.95 -22.16 -15.05
C LEU A 315 -9.63 -23.53 -14.82
N GLY A 316 -10.82 -23.69 -15.38
CA GLY A 316 -11.62 -24.90 -15.28
C GLY A 316 -12.66 -24.82 -14.17
N PRO A 317 -13.75 -25.61 -14.28
CA PRO A 317 -14.97 -25.40 -13.48
C PRO A 317 -14.76 -25.49 -11.97
N THR A 318 -13.85 -26.36 -11.52
CA THR A 318 -13.56 -26.55 -10.09
C THR A 318 -12.99 -25.29 -9.47
N TRP A 319 -11.98 -24.68 -10.10
CA TRP A 319 -11.34 -23.48 -9.58
C TRP A 319 -12.24 -22.26 -9.73
N GLU A 320 -12.93 -22.14 -10.85
CA GLU A 320 -13.93 -21.08 -11.07
C GLU A 320 -15.03 -21.10 -10.00
N LEU A 321 -15.55 -22.28 -9.64
CA LEU A 321 -16.56 -22.43 -8.58
C LEU A 321 -16.00 -22.02 -7.21
N VAL A 322 -14.79 -22.47 -6.85
CA VAL A 322 -14.16 -22.14 -5.57
C VAL A 322 -13.96 -20.63 -5.44
N PHE A 323 -13.34 -19.99 -6.43
CA PHE A 323 -13.07 -18.57 -6.39
C PHE A 323 -14.34 -17.72 -6.54
N GLY A 324 -15.34 -18.18 -7.30
CA GLY A 324 -16.66 -17.54 -7.36
C GLY A 324 -17.36 -17.54 -6.01
N ALA A 325 -17.45 -18.70 -5.36
CA ALA A 325 -18.06 -18.83 -4.04
C ALA A 325 -17.32 -18.01 -2.96
N SER A 326 -15.99 -18.07 -2.92
CA SER A 326 -15.19 -17.27 -2.00
C SER A 326 -15.36 -15.77 -2.22
N SER A 327 -15.49 -15.32 -3.48
CA SER A 327 -15.72 -13.91 -3.81
C SER A 327 -17.10 -13.44 -3.36
N MET A 328 -18.13 -14.29 -3.42
CA MET A 328 -19.45 -13.97 -2.85
C MET A 328 -19.40 -13.77 -1.34
N LEU A 329 -18.55 -14.51 -0.61
CA LEU A 329 -18.45 -14.39 0.86
C LEU A 329 -17.95 -13.01 1.31
N ILE A 330 -17.15 -12.31 0.50
CA ILE A 330 -16.70 -10.93 0.76
C ILE A 330 -17.88 -9.96 0.92
N ALA A 331 -18.98 -10.19 0.19
CA ALA A 331 -20.13 -9.32 0.23
C ALA A 331 -20.77 -9.26 1.63
N ILE A 332 -20.61 -10.31 2.44
CA ILE A 332 -21.21 -10.40 3.78
C ILE A 332 -20.54 -9.40 4.75
N PRO A 333 -19.21 -9.45 5.02
CA PRO A 333 -18.55 -8.46 5.88
C PRO A 333 -18.74 -7.02 5.42
N THR A 334 -18.76 -6.80 4.09
CA THR A 334 -18.95 -5.45 3.53
C THR A 334 -20.39 -4.96 3.73
N GLY A 335 -21.38 -5.82 3.50
CA GLY A 335 -22.79 -5.52 3.74
C GLY A 335 -23.07 -5.20 5.20
N VAL A 336 -22.46 -5.93 6.14
CA VAL A 336 -22.54 -5.63 7.58
C VAL A 336 -22.17 -4.17 7.84
N LYS A 337 -21.04 -3.69 7.31
CA LYS A 337 -20.62 -2.28 7.49
C LYS A 337 -21.64 -1.28 6.95
N ILE A 338 -22.20 -1.52 5.76
CA ILE A 338 -23.25 -0.67 5.18
C ILE A 338 -24.45 -0.57 6.12
N PHE A 339 -24.94 -1.70 6.64
CA PHE A 339 -26.04 -1.70 7.60
C PHE A 339 -25.69 -1.01 8.92
N ASN A 340 -24.46 -1.17 9.42
CA ASN A 340 -23.99 -0.46 10.62
C ASN A 340 -23.98 1.06 10.43
N TRP A 341 -23.54 1.57 9.27
CA TRP A 341 -23.57 3.01 8.98
C TRP A 341 -24.99 3.54 8.85
N VAL A 342 -25.88 2.81 8.15
CA VAL A 342 -27.31 3.18 8.05
C VAL A 342 -27.98 3.18 9.43
N ALA A 343 -27.71 2.18 10.27
CA ALA A 343 -28.21 2.11 11.64
C ALA A 343 -27.65 3.22 12.54
N THR A 344 -26.45 3.71 12.26
CA THR A 344 -25.86 4.88 12.95
C THR A 344 -26.57 6.17 12.56
N LEU A 345 -27.01 6.31 11.30
CA LEU A 345 -27.83 7.44 10.86
C LEU A 345 -29.25 7.38 11.42
N TRP A 346 -29.82 6.17 11.51
CA TRP A 346 -31.19 5.97 11.96
C TRP A 346 -31.42 6.48 13.38
N GLY A 347 -32.38 7.39 13.55
CA GLY A 347 -32.69 8.02 14.85
C GLY A 347 -31.63 9.00 15.35
N GLY A 348 -30.62 9.34 14.54
CA GLY A 348 -29.67 10.41 14.83
C GLY A 348 -30.19 11.80 14.42
N ALA A 349 -29.57 12.85 14.96
CA ALA A 349 -29.83 14.24 14.60
C ALA A 349 -28.88 14.69 13.48
N ILE A 350 -29.21 14.33 12.23
CA ILE A 350 -28.31 14.45 11.08
C ILE A 350 -28.10 15.91 10.68
N ARG A 351 -26.84 16.36 10.67
CA ARG A 351 -26.41 17.65 10.13
C ARG A 351 -25.86 17.47 8.70
N PHE A 352 -26.56 18.01 7.70
CA PHE A 352 -26.15 17.94 6.28
C PHE A 352 -25.06 18.98 5.93
N SER A 353 -23.91 18.86 6.61
CA SER A 353 -22.66 19.53 6.25
C SER A 353 -22.01 18.87 5.03
N THR A 354 -21.02 19.53 4.43
CA THR A 354 -20.31 18.98 3.26
C THR A 354 -19.68 17.60 3.52
N PRO A 355 -18.98 17.33 4.65
CA PRO A 355 -18.51 15.98 4.96
C PRO A 355 -19.63 14.93 4.96
N MET A 356 -20.78 15.25 5.58
CA MET A 356 -21.92 14.33 5.67
C MET A 356 -22.54 14.05 4.30
N LEU A 357 -22.59 15.04 3.40
CA LEU A 357 -23.05 14.84 2.01
C LEU A 357 -22.17 13.84 1.27
N PHE A 358 -20.83 13.94 1.40
CA PHE A 358 -19.93 12.96 0.82
C PHE A 358 -20.09 11.56 1.41
N CYS A 359 -20.37 11.43 2.72
CA CYS A 359 -20.71 10.13 3.32
C CYS A 359 -22.00 9.54 2.75
N ILE A 360 -23.05 10.35 2.52
CA ILE A 360 -24.29 9.88 1.90
C ILE A 360 -24.04 9.50 0.44
N GLY A 361 -23.30 10.33 -0.29
CA GLY A 361 -22.87 10.05 -1.66
C GLY A 361 -22.15 8.70 -1.74
N PHE A 362 -21.17 8.49 -0.86
CA PHE A 362 -20.46 7.22 -0.68
C PHE A 362 -21.41 6.04 -0.46
N LEU A 363 -22.38 6.14 0.46
CA LEU A 363 -23.31 5.04 0.73
C LEU A 363 -24.12 4.66 -0.53
N ILE A 364 -24.55 5.65 -1.31
CA ILE A 364 -25.33 5.43 -2.54
C ILE A 364 -24.46 4.77 -3.62
N THR A 365 -23.33 5.39 -3.95
CA THR A 365 -22.45 4.94 -5.03
C THR A 365 -21.77 3.63 -4.69
N PHE A 366 -21.26 3.47 -3.48
CA PHE A 366 -20.59 2.24 -3.06
C PHE A 366 -21.54 1.06 -2.98
N THR A 367 -22.79 1.25 -2.54
CA THR A 367 -23.79 0.18 -2.57
C THR A 367 -24.09 -0.26 -4.01
N ALA A 368 -24.29 0.68 -4.94
CA ALA A 368 -24.48 0.37 -6.35
C ALA A 368 -23.26 -0.34 -6.97
N GLY A 369 -22.05 0.11 -6.63
CA GLY A 369 -20.80 -0.53 -7.05
C GLY A 369 -20.61 -1.93 -6.46
N GLY A 370 -20.95 -2.13 -5.20
CA GLY A 370 -20.92 -3.44 -4.55
C GLY A 370 -21.88 -4.43 -5.19
N LEU A 371 -23.09 -3.97 -5.53
CA LEU A 371 -24.07 -4.80 -6.23
C LEU A 371 -23.60 -5.22 -7.62
N SER A 372 -22.99 -4.32 -8.41
CA SER A 372 -22.38 -4.73 -9.69
C SER A 372 -21.15 -5.62 -9.48
N GLY A 373 -20.39 -5.43 -8.39
CA GLY A 373 -19.25 -6.26 -8.04
C GLY A 373 -19.61 -7.72 -7.77
N VAL A 374 -20.69 -7.97 -7.03
CA VAL A 374 -21.18 -9.32 -6.74
C VAL A 374 -21.54 -10.08 -8.03
N THR A 375 -21.93 -9.39 -9.10
CA THR A 375 -22.22 -10.05 -10.38
C THR A 375 -20.98 -10.67 -11.03
N PHE A 376 -19.78 -10.15 -10.78
CA PHE A 376 -18.53 -10.75 -11.27
C PHE A 376 -18.15 -12.04 -10.53
N ALA A 377 -18.69 -12.25 -9.31
CA ALA A 377 -18.55 -13.54 -8.64
C ALA A 377 -19.40 -14.65 -9.30
N ILE A 378 -20.33 -14.28 -10.20
CA ILE A 378 -21.14 -15.20 -10.98
C ILE A 378 -20.43 -15.47 -12.31
N VAL A 379 -19.69 -16.58 -12.37
CA VAL A 379 -18.77 -16.93 -13.48
C VAL A 379 -19.38 -16.75 -14.88
N PRO A 380 -20.61 -17.22 -15.19
CA PRO A 380 -21.19 -17.02 -16.52
C PRO A 380 -21.46 -15.54 -16.87
N ILE A 381 -21.77 -14.70 -15.88
CA ILE A 381 -21.94 -13.26 -16.09
C ILE A 381 -20.58 -12.59 -16.28
N ASP A 382 -19.57 -13.01 -15.52
CA ASP A 382 -18.19 -12.53 -15.72
C ASP A 382 -17.72 -12.84 -17.15
N TRP A 383 -17.89 -14.05 -17.66
CA TRP A 383 -17.52 -14.37 -19.04
C TRP A 383 -18.13 -13.43 -20.09
N ALA A 384 -19.36 -12.97 -19.87
CA ALA A 384 -20.06 -12.07 -20.79
C ALA A 384 -19.63 -10.60 -20.62
N THR A 385 -19.19 -10.19 -19.44
CA THR A 385 -19.00 -8.78 -19.08
C THR A 385 -17.56 -8.39 -18.75
N THR A 386 -16.68 -9.37 -18.51
CA THR A 386 -15.26 -9.17 -18.29
C THR A 386 -14.62 -8.52 -19.52
N ASP A 387 -13.62 -7.67 -19.27
CA ASP A 387 -13.02 -6.81 -20.30
C ASP A 387 -13.99 -5.91 -21.11
N SER A 388 -15.19 -5.64 -20.59
CA SER A 388 -16.10 -4.62 -21.13
C SER A 388 -16.10 -3.32 -20.30
N TYR A 389 -16.82 -2.31 -20.79
CA TYR A 389 -17.11 -1.10 -20.01
C TYR A 389 -17.89 -1.37 -18.71
N TYR A 390 -18.50 -2.56 -18.54
CA TYR A 390 -19.19 -2.95 -17.30
C TYR A 390 -18.21 -3.04 -16.14
N VAL A 391 -17.04 -3.66 -16.35
CA VAL A 391 -15.93 -3.71 -15.37
C VAL A 391 -15.40 -2.31 -15.07
N VAL A 392 -15.25 -1.48 -16.10
CA VAL A 392 -14.77 -0.09 -15.95
C VAL A 392 -15.74 0.70 -15.05
N ALA A 393 -17.03 0.59 -15.31
CA ALA A 393 -18.06 1.26 -14.54
C ALA A 393 -18.11 0.76 -13.09
N HIS A 394 -18.10 -0.56 -12.88
CA HIS A 394 -18.03 -1.17 -11.55
C HIS A 394 -16.84 -0.63 -10.75
N MET A 395 -15.62 -0.70 -11.31
CA MET A 395 -14.40 -0.26 -10.65
C MET A 395 -14.47 1.23 -10.25
N HIS A 396 -15.02 2.10 -11.09
CA HIS A 396 -15.17 3.51 -10.77
C HIS A 396 -16.26 3.77 -9.72
N TYR A 397 -17.33 2.97 -9.67
CA TYR A 397 -18.31 3.05 -8.59
C TYR A 397 -17.72 2.69 -7.22
N VAL A 398 -16.86 1.68 -7.13
CA VAL A 398 -16.26 1.29 -5.86
C VAL A 398 -15.04 2.14 -5.47
N LEU A 399 -14.18 2.54 -6.43
CA LEU A 399 -12.98 3.34 -6.11
C LEU A 399 -13.23 4.84 -6.14
N PHE A 400 -13.86 5.38 -7.19
CA PHE A 400 -14.17 6.80 -7.26
C PHE A 400 -15.39 7.11 -6.38
N GLY A 401 -16.51 6.43 -6.66
CA GLY A 401 -17.75 6.60 -5.88
C GLY A 401 -17.60 6.15 -4.43
N GLY A 402 -16.73 5.18 -4.13
CA GLY A 402 -16.44 4.74 -2.77
C GLY A 402 -15.25 5.49 -2.18
N SER A 403 -14.04 4.97 -2.39
CA SER A 403 -12.82 5.46 -1.71
C SER A 403 -12.59 6.96 -1.89
N LEU A 404 -12.73 7.53 -3.09
CA LEU A 404 -12.52 8.96 -3.29
C LEU A 404 -13.60 9.82 -2.62
N PHE A 405 -14.87 9.44 -2.65
CA PHE A 405 -15.92 10.16 -1.91
C PHE A 405 -15.67 10.12 -0.39
N ALA A 406 -15.24 8.98 0.14
CA ALA A 406 -14.84 8.87 1.54
C ALA A 406 -13.62 9.75 1.87
N MET A 407 -12.60 9.77 1.01
CA MET A 407 -11.45 10.67 1.16
C MET A 407 -11.86 12.13 1.08
N LEU A 408 -12.76 12.52 0.17
CA LEU A 408 -13.32 13.87 0.10
C LEU A 408 -14.09 14.23 1.38
N ALA A 409 -14.88 13.31 1.95
CA ALA A 409 -15.48 13.51 3.27
C ALA A 409 -14.40 13.79 4.33
N GLY A 410 -13.31 13.02 4.31
CA GLY A 410 -12.14 13.21 5.18
C GLY A 410 -11.45 14.56 4.98
N ILE A 411 -11.26 15.01 3.73
CA ILE A 411 -10.69 16.32 3.43
C ILE A 411 -11.55 17.40 4.08
N PHE A 412 -12.85 17.45 3.82
CA PHE A 412 -13.71 18.48 4.42
C PHE A 412 -13.81 18.37 5.94
N TYR A 413 -13.74 17.16 6.51
CA TYR A 413 -13.81 16.94 7.94
C TYR A 413 -12.55 17.41 8.67
N TRP A 414 -11.35 17.03 8.20
CA TRP A 414 -10.08 17.37 8.86
C TRP A 414 -9.36 18.59 8.28
N PHE A 415 -9.84 19.22 7.20
CA PHE A 415 -9.27 20.48 6.70
C PHE A 415 -9.12 21.56 7.79
N PRO A 416 -10.10 21.77 8.69
CA PRO A 416 -9.95 22.71 9.80
C PRO A 416 -8.81 22.32 10.74
N LYS A 417 -8.63 21.02 11.02
CA LYS A 417 -7.55 20.51 11.87
C LYS A 417 -6.18 20.69 11.23
N VAL A 418 -6.07 20.57 9.90
CA VAL A 418 -4.79 20.70 9.18
C VAL A 418 -4.40 22.17 8.97
N THR A 419 -5.37 23.04 8.73
CA THR A 419 -5.11 24.42 8.26
C THR A 419 -5.45 25.51 9.28
N GLY A 420 -6.21 25.18 10.33
CA GLY A 420 -6.78 26.16 11.26
C GLY A 420 -7.92 27.00 10.68
N LYS A 421 -8.41 26.67 9.48
CA LYS A 421 -9.43 27.43 8.74
C LYS A 421 -10.62 26.56 8.33
N MET A 422 -11.82 27.13 8.36
CA MET A 422 -13.03 26.47 7.86
C MET A 422 -13.14 26.59 6.33
N LEU A 423 -13.50 25.49 5.66
CA LEU A 423 -13.93 25.52 4.26
C LEU A 423 -15.30 26.19 4.11
N ASP A 424 -15.54 26.86 2.99
CA ASP A 424 -16.85 27.43 2.70
C ASP A 424 -17.86 26.31 2.38
N GLU A 425 -18.93 26.24 3.16
CA GLU A 425 -19.97 25.21 3.04
C GLU A 425 -20.82 25.37 1.77
N ARG A 426 -20.98 26.59 1.23
CA ARG A 426 -21.77 26.80 0.01
C ARG A 426 -21.02 26.28 -1.20
N LEU A 427 -19.74 26.62 -1.34
CA LEU A 427 -18.85 26.10 -2.37
C LEU A 427 -18.64 24.59 -2.19
N GLY A 428 -18.54 24.10 -0.96
CA GLY A 428 -18.48 22.67 -0.66
C GLY A 428 -19.69 21.89 -1.18
N LYS A 429 -20.89 22.43 -0.98
CA LYS A 429 -22.15 21.84 -1.51
C LYS A 429 -22.24 21.90 -3.03
N TRP A 430 -21.80 22.99 -3.65
CA TRP A 430 -21.71 23.07 -5.12
C TRP A 430 -20.73 22.04 -5.68
N PHE A 431 -19.55 21.92 -5.07
CA PHE A 431 -18.59 20.89 -5.43
C PHE A 431 -19.21 19.50 -5.36
N PHE A 432 -19.86 19.16 -4.23
CA PHE A 432 -20.54 17.88 -4.04
C PHE A 432 -21.56 17.59 -5.15
N TRP A 433 -22.48 18.51 -5.46
CA TRP A 433 -23.52 18.23 -6.46
C TRP A 433 -22.94 18.11 -7.88
N LEU A 434 -21.97 18.94 -8.24
CA LEU A 434 -21.31 18.87 -9.54
C LEU A 434 -20.56 17.54 -9.71
N ILE A 435 -19.78 17.13 -8.72
CA ILE A 435 -19.03 15.86 -8.79
C ILE A 435 -19.99 14.66 -8.75
N PHE A 436 -21.04 14.68 -7.93
CA PHE A 436 -22.00 13.59 -7.81
C PHE A 436 -22.80 13.37 -9.10
N ILE A 437 -23.30 14.45 -9.71
CA ILE A 437 -24.02 14.37 -10.99
C ILE A 437 -23.06 13.97 -12.11
N GLY A 438 -21.88 14.61 -12.19
CA GLY A 438 -20.86 14.30 -13.20
C GLY A 438 -20.39 12.84 -13.12
N PHE A 439 -20.24 12.31 -11.91
CA PHE A 439 -19.91 10.91 -11.65
C PHE A 439 -20.97 9.96 -12.24
N HIS A 440 -22.24 10.17 -11.93
CA HIS A 440 -23.32 9.32 -12.46
C HIS A 440 -23.43 9.45 -13.99
N MET A 441 -23.37 10.66 -14.53
CA MET A 441 -23.35 10.87 -15.98
C MET A 441 -22.18 10.13 -16.65
N THR A 442 -21.01 10.11 -16.00
CA THR A 442 -19.80 9.47 -16.54
C THR A 442 -19.91 7.95 -16.53
N PHE A 443 -20.20 7.35 -15.37
CA PHE A 443 -19.98 5.92 -15.14
C PHE A 443 -21.27 5.10 -15.12
N LEU A 444 -22.43 5.69 -14.81
CA LEU A 444 -23.70 4.93 -14.85
C LEU A 444 -23.95 4.44 -16.27
N ILE A 445 -23.77 5.33 -17.24
CA ILE A 445 -23.99 5.00 -18.66
C ILE A 445 -22.98 3.97 -19.19
N GLN A 446 -21.80 3.87 -18.56
CA GLN A 446 -20.80 2.88 -18.92
C GLN A 446 -21.20 1.45 -18.53
N HIS A 447 -22.00 1.24 -17.46
CA HIS A 447 -22.57 -0.07 -17.18
C HIS A 447 -23.40 -0.56 -18.38
N PHE A 448 -24.27 0.31 -18.91
CA PHE A 448 -25.09 -0.03 -20.08
C PHE A 448 -24.25 -0.25 -21.33
N LEU A 449 -23.23 0.59 -21.58
CA LEU A 449 -22.28 0.38 -22.68
C LEU A 449 -21.61 -1.00 -22.62
N GLY A 450 -21.19 -1.43 -21.44
CA GLY A 450 -20.61 -2.75 -21.24
C GLY A 450 -21.61 -3.88 -21.53
N LEU A 451 -22.85 -3.76 -21.04
CA LEU A 451 -23.90 -4.75 -21.26
C LEU A 451 -24.30 -4.90 -22.74
N ILE A 452 -24.21 -3.83 -23.53
CA ILE A 452 -24.43 -3.88 -24.98
C ILE A 452 -23.15 -4.20 -25.77
N GLY A 453 -22.11 -4.69 -25.09
CA GLY A 453 -20.94 -5.29 -25.69
C GLY A 453 -19.82 -4.33 -26.08
N MET A 454 -19.74 -3.11 -25.50
CA MET A 454 -18.60 -2.22 -25.73
C MET A 454 -17.38 -2.71 -24.91
N PRO A 455 -16.30 -3.19 -25.57
CA PRO A 455 -15.09 -3.61 -24.87
C PRO A 455 -14.38 -2.41 -24.24
N ARG A 456 -13.63 -2.64 -23.16
CA ARG A 456 -12.71 -1.61 -22.62
C ARG A 456 -11.44 -1.53 -23.47
N ARG A 457 -10.61 -0.51 -23.24
CA ARG A 457 -9.27 -0.34 -23.88
C ARG A 457 -9.29 -0.19 -25.41
N ILE A 458 -10.43 0.09 -25.99
CA ILE A 458 -10.53 0.46 -27.40
C ILE A 458 -10.31 1.97 -27.55
N TRP A 459 -9.44 2.37 -28.47
CA TRP A 459 -9.14 3.78 -28.72
C TRP A 459 -10.20 4.47 -29.59
N THR A 460 -10.99 3.69 -30.33
CA THR A 460 -12.08 4.18 -31.19
C THR A 460 -13.16 3.12 -31.32
N TYR A 461 -14.35 3.50 -31.78
CA TYR A 461 -15.49 2.60 -31.94
C TYR A 461 -16.32 2.94 -33.19
N PRO A 462 -16.98 1.94 -33.81
CA PRO A 462 -17.87 2.14 -34.95
C PRO A 462 -19.17 2.84 -34.56
N ASN A 463 -19.90 3.38 -35.54
CA ASN A 463 -21.19 4.03 -35.31
C ASN A 463 -22.33 3.02 -35.10
N LEU A 464 -22.29 2.30 -33.98
CA LEU A 464 -23.36 1.38 -33.57
C LEU A 464 -24.47 2.13 -32.83
N PRO A 465 -25.71 1.60 -32.84
CA PRO A 465 -26.83 2.19 -32.10
C PRO A 465 -26.46 2.46 -30.64
N TYR A 466 -26.83 3.65 -30.15
CA TYR A 466 -26.63 4.12 -28.78
C TYR A 466 -25.18 4.38 -28.33
N TRP A 467 -24.17 3.71 -28.89
CA TRP A 467 -22.76 3.85 -28.46
C TRP A 467 -22.27 5.30 -28.54
N GLY A 468 -22.60 6.01 -29.62
CA GLY A 468 -22.23 7.42 -29.81
C GLY A 468 -22.79 8.33 -28.71
N VAL A 469 -24.11 8.30 -28.51
CA VAL A 469 -24.77 9.16 -27.51
C VAL A 469 -24.36 8.82 -26.08
N MET A 470 -24.24 7.54 -25.75
CA MET A 470 -23.82 7.08 -24.42
C MET A 470 -22.40 7.51 -24.08
N ASN A 471 -21.47 7.40 -25.05
CA ASN A 471 -20.13 7.92 -24.87
C ASN A 471 -20.10 9.45 -24.75
N LEU A 472 -20.89 10.17 -25.53
CA LEU A 472 -20.98 11.63 -25.42
C LEU A 472 -21.48 12.07 -24.04
N ILE A 473 -22.51 11.40 -23.48
CA ILE A 473 -22.99 11.63 -22.11
C ILE A 473 -21.87 11.37 -21.10
N SER A 474 -21.16 10.24 -21.25
CA SER A 474 -20.06 9.89 -20.36
C SER A 474 -18.94 10.94 -20.40
N THR A 475 -18.61 11.44 -21.60
CA THR A 475 -17.64 12.50 -21.80
C THR A 475 -18.11 13.82 -21.18
N ALA A 476 -19.37 14.23 -21.38
CA ALA A 476 -19.92 15.43 -20.76
C ALA A 476 -19.88 15.36 -19.22
N GLY A 477 -20.20 14.20 -18.63
CA GLY A 477 -20.05 13.94 -17.20
C GLY A 477 -18.61 14.13 -16.71
N THR A 478 -17.62 13.71 -17.50
CA THR A 478 -16.20 13.86 -17.14
C THR A 478 -15.77 15.33 -17.09
N PHE A 479 -16.25 16.16 -18.03
CA PHE A 479 -16.01 17.60 -17.98
C PHE A 479 -16.74 18.28 -16.81
N LEU A 480 -17.90 17.76 -16.39
CA LEU A 480 -18.58 18.24 -15.19
C LEU A 480 -17.79 17.91 -13.91
N ILE A 481 -17.15 16.74 -13.85
CA ILE A 481 -16.21 16.39 -12.76
C ILE A 481 -14.99 17.33 -12.78
N ALA A 482 -14.43 17.64 -13.95
CA ALA A 482 -13.33 18.58 -14.07
C ALA A 482 -13.73 19.98 -13.54
N LEU A 483 -14.91 20.48 -13.93
CA LEU A 483 -15.45 21.72 -13.40
C LEU A 483 -15.63 21.68 -11.87
N SER A 484 -16.14 20.57 -11.33
CA SER A 484 -16.28 20.40 -9.88
C SER A 484 -14.93 20.53 -9.16
N THR A 485 -13.86 19.99 -9.75
CA THR A 485 -12.50 20.06 -9.20
C THR A 485 -12.01 21.51 -9.15
N LEU A 486 -12.30 22.32 -10.18
CA LEU A 486 -11.98 23.76 -10.16
C LEU A 486 -12.73 24.51 -9.04
N VAL A 487 -14.01 24.16 -8.81
CA VAL A 487 -14.80 24.74 -7.69
C VAL A 487 -14.19 24.36 -6.34
N PHE A 488 -13.75 23.11 -6.18
CA PHE A 488 -13.06 22.66 -4.97
C PHE A 488 -11.74 23.41 -4.74
N LEU A 489 -10.90 23.55 -5.76
CA LEU A 489 -9.65 24.31 -5.68
C LEU A 489 -9.90 25.79 -5.33
N ALA A 490 -10.93 26.41 -5.91
CA ALA A 490 -11.33 27.76 -5.56
C ALA A 490 -11.74 27.86 -4.09
N ASN A 491 -12.51 26.89 -3.58
CA ASN A 491 -12.89 26.85 -2.16
C ASN A 491 -11.66 26.78 -1.24
N VAL A 492 -10.72 25.86 -1.52
CA VAL A 492 -9.47 25.74 -0.76
C VAL A 492 -8.69 27.05 -0.76
N ILE A 493 -8.50 27.68 -1.92
CA ILE A 493 -7.74 28.93 -2.04
C ILE A 493 -8.41 30.07 -1.26
N ILE A 494 -9.73 30.21 -1.39
CA ILE A 494 -10.50 31.25 -0.70
C ILE A 494 -10.44 31.02 0.81
N SER A 495 -10.70 29.81 1.28
CA SER A 495 -10.71 29.50 2.71
C SER A 495 -9.35 29.60 3.39
N LEU A 496 -8.26 29.27 2.69
CA LEU A 496 -6.91 29.50 3.22
C LEU A 496 -6.59 31.00 3.39
N ARG A 497 -7.13 31.86 2.52
CA ARG A 497 -6.89 33.31 2.56
C ARG A 497 -7.82 34.04 3.53
N SER A 498 -9.10 33.70 3.54
CA SER A 498 -10.15 34.46 4.22
C SER A 498 -11.15 33.61 5.02
N GLY A 499 -10.89 32.31 5.20
CA GLY A 499 -11.75 31.43 5.99
C GLY A 499 -11.80 31.82 7.47
N ALA A 500 -12.94 31.51 8.09
CA ALA A 500 -13.12 31.68 9.53
C ALA A 500 -12.10 30.79 10.29
N PRO A 501 -11.55 31.25 11.43
CA PRO A 501 -10.76 30.41 12.31
C PRO A 501 -11.56 29.18 12.77
N ALA A 502 -10.92 28.00 12.74
CA ALA A 502 -11.58 26.74 13.05
C ALA A 502 -11.80 26.50 14.55
N GLY A 503 -10.89 26.96 15.40
CA GLY A 503 -10.78 26.49 16.78
C GLY A 503 -10.36 25.01 16.87
N ASP A 504 -10.33 24.48 18.09
CA ASP A 504 -9.74 23.16 18.36
C ASP A 504 -10.68 22.02 17.91
N ASN A 505 -11.98 22.16 18.16
CA ASN A 505 -13.01 21.16 17.86
C ASN A 505 -14.26 21.79 17.21
N PRO A 506 -14.20 22.21 15.94
CA PRO A 506 -15.31 22.88 15.24
C PRO A 506 -16.56 22.00 15.10
N TRP A 507 -16.41 20.68 15.21
CA TRP A 507 -17.48 19.73 14.97
C TRP A 507 -18.08 19.15 16.27
N GLU A 508 -17.55 19.51 17.45
CA GLU A 508 -17.84 18.82 18.72
C GLU A 508 -17.67 17.29 18.59
N ALA A 509 -16.60 16.87 17.92
CA ALA A 509 -16.22 15.47 17.73
C ALA A 509 -15.61 14.88 19.01
N TRP A 510 -15.47 13.54 19.05
CA TRP A 510 -15.29 12.80 20.31
C TRP A 510 -13.91 12.17 20.50
N THR A 511 -13.07 12.16 19.46
CA THR A 511 -11.77 11.49 19.39
C THR A 511 -10.61 12.44 19.68
N LEU A 512 -9.43 11.90 20.00
CA LEU A 512 -8.29 12.65 20.55
C LEU A 512 -7.68 13.70 19.61
N GLU A 513 -7.80 13.56 18.28
CA GLU A 513 -7.26 14.56 17.36
C GLU A 513 -7.95 15.92 17.49
N TRP A 514 -9.15 15.96 18.07
CA TRP A 514 -9.91 17.17 18.37
C TRP A 514 -9.63 17.74 19.76
N ALA A 515 -8.73 17.12 20.54
CA ALA A 515 -8.34 17.57 21.87
C ALA A 515 -7.20 18.60 21.85
N THR A 516 -6.60 18.83 20.68
CA THR A 516 -5.47 19.75 20.47
C THR A 516 -5.87 20.90 19.55
N THR A 517 -4.99 21.90 19.45
CA THR A 517 -5.18 23.10 18.62
C THR A 517 -5.26 22.78 17.12
N SER A 518 -5.70 23.77 16.33
CA SER A 518 -5.82 23.66 14.88
C SER A 518 -5.05 24.78 14.18
N PRO A 519 -3.91 24.51 13.52
CA PRO A 519 -3.21 23.22 13.47
C PRO A 519 -2.56 22.82 14.80
N PRO A 520 -2.32 21.52 15.07
CA PRO A 520 -1.63 21.06 16.28
C PRO A 520 -0.19 21.58 16.37
N PRO A 521 0.36 21.74 17.59
CA PRO A 521 1.77 22.08 17.78
C PRO A 521 2.67 20.90 17.35
N VAL A 522 3.97 21.14 17.24
CA VAL A 522 4.95 20.13 16.80
C VAL A 522 4.90 18.87 17.66
N HIS A 523 4.76 19.00 18.98
CA HIS A 523 4.66 17.91 19.95
C HIS A 523 3.24 17.33 20.12
N ASN A 524 2.29 17.73 19.28
CA ASN A 524 0.88 17.32 19.24
C ASN A 524 0.01 17.75 20.42
N PHE A 525 0.36 17.38 21.65
CA PHE A 525 -0.47 17.60 22.83
C PHE A 525 0.33 18.21 23.97
N ASP A 526 -0.15 19.30 24.56
CA ASP A 526 0.36 19.77 25.84
C ASP A 526 0.00 18.79 26.96
N GLN A 527 -1.23 18.26 26.91
CA GLN A 527 -1.72 17.19 27.78
C GLN A 527 -2.72 16.31 27.01
N VAL A 528 -2.60 14.98 27.14
CA VAL A 528 -3.57 14.04 26.57
C VAL A 528 -4.72 13.83 27.56
N PRO A 529 -5.99 14.00 27.14
CA PRO A 529 -7.14 13.71 27.99
C PRO A 529 -7.16 12.26 28.48
N PRO A 530 -7.66 11.97 29.69
CA PRO A 530 -7.85 10.59 30.15
C PRO A 530 -8.74 9.77 29.20
N VAL A 531 -8.29 8.56 28.82
CA VAL A 531 -9.03 7.69 27.91
C VAL A 531 -9.68 6.55 28.68
N ASN A 532 -11.00 6.69 28.93
CA ASN A 532 -11.79 5.69 29.65
C ASN A 532 -12.77 4.92 28.75
N SER A 533 -13.11 5.48 27.59
CA SER A 533 -13.98 4.86 26.58
C SER A 533 -13.44 5.11 25.16
N ARG A 534 -14.20 4.68 24.16
CA ARG A 534 -13.99 5.03 22.74
C ARG A 534 -14.18 6.50 22.40
N ARG A 535 -14.84 7.27 23.27
CA ARG A 535 -15.24 8.67 23.03
C ARG A 535 -14.71 9.59 24.15
N PRO A 536 -13.39 9.70 24.33
CA PRO A 536 -12.80 10.40 25.48
C PRO A 536 -13.25 11.86 25.61
N LEU A 537 -13.45 12.59 24.51
CA LEU A 537 -13.91 13.97 24.58
C LEU A 537 -15.41 14.09 24.89
N TRP A 538 -16.20 13.09 24.54
CA TRP A 538 -17.61 13.03 24.96
C TRP A 538 -17.70 12.87 26.48
N ASP A 539 -16.95 11.93 27.05
CA ASP A 539 -16.93 11.65 28.48
C ASP A 539 -16.46 12.86 29.29
N LEU A 540 -15.46 13.59 28.77
CA LEU A 540 -14.96 14.81 29.40
C LEU A 540 -16.00 15.94 29.39
N ALA A 541 -16.72 16.10 28.27
CA ALA A 541 -17.74 17.13 28.12
C ALA A 541 -19.06 16.78 28.85
N HIS A 542 -19.36 15.50 29.05
CA HIS A 542 -20.60 15.01 29.67
C HIS A 542 -20.32 13.97 30.76
N PRO A 543 -19.75 14.36 31.93
CA PRO A 543 -19.41 13.42 32.99
C PRO A 543 -20.60 12.64 33.55
N ASP A 544 -21.81 13.18 33.47
CA ASP A 544 -23.07 12.55 33.89
C ASP A 544 -23.57 11.46 32.93
N ARG A 545 -23.08 11.46 31.69
CA ARG A 545 -23.45 10.54 30.60
C ARG A 545 -22.22 9.94 29.92
N ALA A 546 -21.12 9.83 30.67
CA ALA A 546 -19.89 9.23 30.18
C ALA A 546 -20.15 7.77 29.80
N ASP A 547 -19.50 7.32 28.74
CA ASP A 547 -19.54 5.93 28.32
C ASP A 547 -18.85 5.07 29.37
N GLN A 548 -19.64 4.30 30.11
CA GLN A 548 -19.11 3.28 30.99
C GLN A 548 -18.76 2.04 30.18
N ASP A 549 -17.67 2.10 29.40
CA ASP A 549 -17.01 0.86 28.96
C ASP A 549 -16.49 0.18 30.23
N LEU A 550 -16.99 -1.03 30.53
CA LEU A 550 -16.62 -1.81 31.72
C LEU A 550 -15.09 -1.77 31.94
N PRO A 551 -14.61 -1.62 33.19
CA PRO A 551 -13.18 -1.67 33.47
C PRO A 551 -12.65 -3.03 33.03
N GLU A 552 -11.85 -3.06 31.96
CA GLU A 552 -10.99 -4.21 31.72
C GLU A 552 -9.88 -4.17 32.79
N GLU A 553 -10.05 -4.97 33.84
CA GLU A 553 -8.93 -5.35 34.70
C GLU A 553 -7.84 -5.96 33.81
N GLY A 554 -6.67 -5.34 33.78
CA GLY A 554 -5.48 -5.92 33.17
C GLY A 554 -5.41 -5.82 31.65
N GLY A 555 -5.55 -4.62 31.09
CA GLY A 555 -4.98 -4.33 29.77
C GLY A 555 -3.49 -4.68 29.79
N VAL A 556 -3.13 -5.83 29.22
CA VAL A 556 -1.73 -6.26 29.13
C VAL A 556 -1.01 -5.24 28.27
N ASN A 557 -0.29 -4.31 28.91
CA ASN A 557 0.75 -3.57 28.23
C ASN A 557 1.84 -4.59 27.90
N ILE A 558 1.72 -5.18 26.70
CA ILE A 558 2.82 -5.97 26.16
C ILE A 558 3.92 -4.95 25.90
N ASP A 559 4.95 -4.96 26.73
CA ASP A 559 6.15 -4.14 26.52
C ASP A 559 6.93 -4.71 25.32
N ILE A 560 6.45 -4.39 24.13
CA ILE A 560 7.06 -4.81 22.86
C ILE A 560 8.03 -3.73 22.45
N GLU A 561 9.31 -4.09 22.34
CA GLU A 561 10.33 -3.18 21.83
C GLU A 561 10.02 -2.76 20.37
N PRO A 562 9.84 -1.46 20.07
CA PRO A 562 9.42 -0.99 18.75
C PRO A 562 10.34 -1.45 17.61
N ASN A 563 11.66 -1.41 17.82
CA ASN A 563 12.65 -1.80 16.80
C ASN A 563 12.54 -3.28 16.40
N LYS A 564 12.32 -4.17 17.39
CA LYS A 564 12.17 -5.61 17.14
C LYS A 564 10.87 -5.90 16.43
N LEU A 565 9.78 -5.25 16.83
CA LEU A 565 8.50 -5.36 16.13
C LEU A 565 8.60 -4.86 14.69
N GLY A 566 9.23 -3.69 14.48
CA GLY A 566 9.41 -3.10 13.16
C GLY A 566 10.23 -4.01 12.23
N MET A 567 11.35 -4.52 12.72
CA MET A 567 12.14 -5.51 11.98
C MET A 567 11.36 -6.78 11.73
N GLY A 568 10.68 -7.34 12.74
CA GLY A 568 9.85 -8.55 12.56
C GLY A 568 8.77 -8.39 11.48
N MET A 569 8.11 -7.23 11.41
CA MET A 569 7.12 -6.93 10.36
C MET A 569 7.75 -6.78 8.98
N PHE A 570 8.93 -6.15 8.89
CA PHE A 570 9.69 -6.08 7.65
C PHE A 570 10.11 -7.48 7.17
N LEU A 571 10.67 -8.31 8.05
CA LEU A 571 11.07 -9.68 7.74
C LEU A 571 9.89 -10.56 7.32
N LEU A 572 8.70 -10.32 7.88
CA LEU A 572 7.48 -11.00 7.45
C LEU A 572 7.11 -10.68 5.99
N SER A 573 7.29 -9.43 5.55
CA SER A 573 7.10 -9.03 4.16
C SER A 573 8.13 -9.69 3.25
N GLU A 574 9.41 -9.67 3.64
CA GLU A 574 10.49 -10.33 2.89
C GLU A 574 10.31 -11.84 2.79
N ALA A 575 9.82 -12.49 3.85
CA ALA A 575 9.50 -13.92 3.82
C ALA A 575 8.46 -14.25 2.73
N PHE A 576 7.44 -13.40 2.57
CA PHE A 576 6.44 -13.58 1.52
C PHE A 576 7.01 -13.33 0.13
N PHE A 577 7.86 -12.30 -0.03
CA PHE A 577 8.57 -12.02 -1.27
C PHE A 577 9.43 -13.21 -1.72
N PHE A 578 10.27 -13.77 -0.83
CA PHE A 578 11.07 -14.95 -1.12
C PHE A 578 10.22 -16.19 -1.38
N SER A 579 9.10 -16.36 -0.66
CA SER A 579 8.19 -17.49 -0.87
C SER A 579 7.65 -17.53 -2.30
N LEU A 580 7.40 -16.37 -2.93
CA LEU A 580 6.94 -16.29 -4.31
C LEU A 580 8.05 -16.59 -5.33
N LEU A 581 9.27 -16.14 -5.08
CA LEU A 581 10.41 -16.52 -5.93
C LEU A 581 10.70 -18.03 -5.84
N ILE A 582 10.59 -18.60 -4.64
CA ILE A 582 10.70 -20.04 -4.40
C ILE A 582 9.57 -20.79 -5.10
N LEU A 583 8.33 -20.30 -5.01
CA LEU A 583 7.19 -20.91 -5.69
C LEU A 583 7.37 -20.90 -7.20
N ALA A 584 7.91 -19.82 -7.78
CA ALA A 584 8.24 -19.76 -9.20
C ALA A 584 9.32 -20.79 -9.58
N TYR A 585 10.37 -20.96 -8.76
CA TYR A 585 11.37 -22.00 -8.94
C TYR A 585 10.73 -23.40 -8.92
N VAL A 586 9.95 -23.72 -7.88
CA VAL A 586 9.32 -25.05 -7.73
C VAL A 586 8.35 -25.32 -8.87
N TYR A 587 7.52 -24.34 -9.25
CA TYR A 587 6.59 -24.43 -10.37
C TYR A 587 7.32 -24.84 -11.67
N TYR A 588 8.36 -24.12 -12.05
CA TYR A 588 9.10 -24.43 -13.28
C TYR A 588 9.90 -25.74 -13.20
N MET A 589 10.47 -26.07 -12.05
CA MET A 589 11.26 -27.30 -11.92
C MET A 589 10.38 -28.56 -11.84
N SER A 590 9.14 -28.45 -11.36
CA SER A 590 8.18 -29.55 -11.36
C SER A 590 7.72 -29.97 -12.77
N GLY A 591 7.75 -29.06 -13.74
CA GLY A 591 7.36 -29.32 -15.14
C GLY A 591 8.42 -30.03 -15.97
N GLY A 592 9.61 -30.27 -15.41
CA GLY A 592 10.79 -30.74 -16.13
C GLY A 592 11.49 -29.60 -16.88
N SER A 593 12.83 -29.60 -16.88
CA SER A 593 13.61 -28.62 -17.64
C SER A 593 14.62 -29.31 -18.57
N GLU A 594 14.61 -28.91 -19.84
CA GLU A 594 15.62 -29.35 -20.79
C GLU A 594 16.94 -28.56 -20.60
N GLY A 595 18.07 -29.27 -20.65
CA GLY A 595 19.41 -28.67 -20.57
C GLY A 595 19.99 -28.60 -19.14
N PRO A 596 20.81 -27.58 -18.83
CA PRO A 596 21.41 -27.42 -17.51
C PRO A 596 20.37 -27.35 -16.39
N ASN A 597 20.56 -28.11 -15.32
CA ASN A 597 19.69 -28.20 -14.17
C ASN A 597 20.52 -28.38 -12.90
N ALA A 598 19.86 -28.40 -11.74
CA ALA A 598 20.55 -28.48 -10.45
C ALA A 598 21.53 -29.68 -10.33
N LEU A 599 21.20 -30.82 -10.93
CA LEU A 599 22.00 -32.06 -10.84
C LEU A 599 23.30 -32.00 -11.64
N ASN A 600 23.30 -31.30 -12.78
CA ASN A 600 24.44 -31.29 -13.70
C ASN A 600 25.27 -30.00 -13.62
N ALA A 601 24.71 -28.92 -13.08
CA ALA A 601 25.35 -27.60 -13.07
C ALA A 601 25.90 -27.20 -11.70
N LEU A 602 25.31 -27.68 -10.60
CA LEU A 602 25.66 -27.23 -9.24
C LEU A 602 26.62 -28.20 -8.55
N ASN A 603 27.46 -27.65 -7.67
CA ASN A 603 28.32 -28.44 -6.78
C ASN A 603 27.83 -28.32 -5.34
N PRO A 604 26.99 -29.26 -4.85
CA PRO A 604 26.39 -29.15 -3.53
C PRO A 604 27.43 -29.20 -2.40
N LEU A 605 28.57 -29.88 -2.61
CA LEU A 605 29.64 -29.92 -1.62
C LEU A 605 30.30 -28.55 -1.45
N LEU A 606 30.67 -27.90 -2.55
CA LEU A 606 31.30 -26.58 -2.52
C LEU A 606 30.33 -25.53 -1.98
N ALA A 607 29.07 -25.53 -2.44
CA ALA A 607 28.02 -24.68 -1.89
C ALA A 607 27.81 -24.95 -0.39
N GLY A 608 27.87 -26.21 0.03
CA GLY A 608 27.81 -26.62 1.43
C GLY A 608 28.92 -26.00 2.31
N ILE A 609 30.14 -25.87 1.80
CA ILE A 609 31.23 -25.18 2.52
C ILE A 609 30.87 -23.71 2.78
N TYR A 610 30.39 -23.01 1.76
CA TYR A 610 29.97 -21.61 1.91
C TYR A 610 28.75 -21.48 2.82
N THR A 611 27.79 -22.41 2.74
CA THR A 611 26.66 -22.50 3.67
C THR A 611 27.13 -22.60 5.11
N VAL A 612 28.13 -23.44 5.40
CA VAL A 612 28.70 -23.53 6.75
C VAL A 612 29.31 -22.19 7.18
N CYS A 613 30.01 -21.47 6.30
CA CYS A 613 30.52 -20.14 6.62
C CYS A 613 29.38 -19.17 6.99
N LEU A 614 28.30 -19.15 6.21
CA LEU A 614 27.15 -18.28 6.48
C LEU A 614 26.48 -18.63 7.81
N LEU A 615 26.18 -19.91 8.06
CA LEU A 615 25.56 -20.34 9.32
C LEU A 615 26.45 -20.09 10.55
N LEU A 616 27.77 -20.29 10.42
CA LEU A 616 28.72 -19.93 11.47
C LEU A 616 28.75 -18.41 11.71
N SER A 617 28.51 -17.59 10.69
CA SER A 617 28.44 -16.14 10.84
C SER A 617 27.32 -15.73 11.80
N SER A 618 26.14 -16.37 11.74
CA SER A 618 25.07 -16.17 12.73
C SER A 618 25.50 -16.53 14.15
N VAL A 619 26.21 -17.64 14.35
CA VAL A 619 26.71 -18.03 15.68
C VAL A 619 27.70 -16.99 16.22
N THR A 620 28.60 -16.50 15.36
CA THR A 620 29.54 -15.43 15.75
C THR A 620 28.82 -14.12 16.08
N LEU A 621 27.79 -13.75 15.33
CA LEU A 621 27.01 -12.53 15.58
C LEU A 621 26.29 -12.60 16.93
N TRP A 622 25.62 -13.72 17.21
CA TRP A 622 24.97 -13.97 18.49
C TRP A 622 25.96 -13.89 19.66
N ARG A 623 27.15 -14.48 19.53
CA ARG A 623 28.22 -14.34 20.54
C ARG A 623 28.70 -12.90 20.69
N GLY A 624 28.75 -12.14 19.60
CA GLY A 624 29.06 -10.72 19.59
C GLY A 624 28.05 -9.92 20.41
N VAL A 625 26.76 -10.08 20.11
CA VAL A 625 25.67 -9.40 20.83
C VAL A 625 25.66 -9.78 22.31
N HIS A 626 25.84 -11.06 22.62
CA HIS A 626 25.96 -11.53 24.00
C HIS A 626 27.16 -10.89 24.73
N SER A 627 28.31 -10.76 24.05
CA SER A 627 29.49 -10.09 24.60
C SER A 627 29.25 -8.60 24.85
N LEU A 628 28.51 -7.93 23.97
CA LEU A 628 28.12 -6.53 24.13
C LEU A 628 27.20 -6.34 25.34
N ARG A 629 26.19 -7.21 25.51
CA ARG A 629 25.29 -7.20 26.68
C ARG A 629 26.04 -7.41 28.01
N ASN A 630 27.10 -8.21 27.99
CA ASN A 630 27.96 -8.45 29.15
C ASN A 630 29.04 -7.38 29.37
N GLY A 631 29.00 -6.25 28.66
CA GLY A 631 29.94 -5.14 28.84
C GLY A 631 31.37 -5.44 28.35
N LYS A 632 31.54 -6.36 27.38
CA LYS A 632 32.85 -6.75 26.81
C LYS A 632 33.02 -6.25 25.37
N PRO A 633 33.25 -4.94 25.14
CA PRO A 633 33.31 -4.35 23.80
C PRO A 633 34.46 -4.87 22.94
N GLY A 634 35.58 -5.30 23.54
CA GLY A 634 36.69 -5.93 22.82
C GLY A 634 36.28 -7.25 22.17
N GLN A 635 35.55 -8.09 22.90
CA GLN A 635 35.04 -9.37 22.39
C GLN A 635 33.93 -9.15 21.35
N PHE A 636 33.05 -8.16 21.57
CA PHE A 636 32.05 -7.77 20.57
C PHE A 636 32.69 -7.43 19.22
N ARG A 637 33.73 -6.57 19.20
CA ARG A 637 34.43 -6.19 17.97
C ARG A 637 35.05 -7.39 17.25
N LEU A 638 35.66 -8.31 17.99
CA LEU A 638 36.26 -9.52 17.43
C LEU A 638 35.21 -10.43 16.78
N TRP A 639 34.13 -10.71 17.50
CA TRP A 639 33.06 -11.56 17.00
C TRP A 639 32.33 -10.94 15.81
N LEU A 640 32.08 -9.63 15.85
CA LEU A 640 31.46 -8.90 14.74
C LEU A 640 32.36 -8.88 13.50
N LEU A 641 33.67 -8.70 13.66
CA LEU A 641 34.63 -8.83 12.55
C LEU A 641 34.59 -10.24 11.96
N ALA A 642 34.53 -11.28 12.80
CA ALA A 642 34.40 -12.66 12.33
C ALA A 642 33.10 -12.87 11.53
N THR A 643 31.97 -12.31 11.97
CA THR A 643 30.70 -12.33 11.21
C THR A 643 30.86 -11.70 9.84
N VAL A 644 31.46 -10.50 9.78
CA VAL A 644 31.67 -9.77 8.52
C VAL A 644 32.57 -10.57 7.56
N VAL A 645 33.65 -11.17 8.07
CA VAL A 645 34.55 -12.00 7.25
C VAL A 645 33.84 -13.24 6.71
N LEU A 646 33.09 -13.95 7.56
CA LEU A 646 32.35 -15.14 7.16
C LEU A 646 31.26 -14.83 6.13
N GLY A 647 30.50 -13.74 6.31
CA GLY A 647 29.53 -13.26 5.33
C GLY A 647 30.17 -12.86 4.00
N ALA A 648 31.34 -12.21 4.05
CA ALA A 648 32.10 -11.88 2.84
C ALA A 648 32.61 -13.13 2.10
N ILE A 649 33.07 -14.16 2.83
CA ILE A 649 33.47 -15.46 2.24
C ILE A 649 32.30 -16.10 1.52
N PHE A 650 31.10 -16.10 2.11
CA PHE A 650 29.88 -16.60 1.47
C PHE A 650 29.59 -15.87 0.15
N LEU A 651 29.59 -14.52 0.16
CA LEU A 651 29.32 -13.73 -1.04
C LEU A 651 30.36 -13.94 -2.13
N ILE A 652 31.64 -14.03 -1.77
CA ILE A 652 32.72 -14.35 -2.72
C ILE A 652 32.52 -15.76 -3.29
N GLY A 653 32.09 -16.71 -2.45
CA GLY A 653 31.71 -18.06 -2.85
C GLY A 653 30.61 -18.06 -3.91
N GLN A 654 29.50 -17.36 -3.66
CA GLN A 654 28.43 -17.23 -4.66
C GLN A 654 28.90 -16.55 -5.94
N GLY A 655 29.70 -15.49 -5.85
CA GLY A 655 30.25 -14.84 -7.03
C GLY A 655 31.11 -15.78 -7.88
N ARG A 656 31.91 -16.63 -7.24
CA ARG A 656 32.72 -17.66 -7.93
C ARG A 656 31.85 -18.74 -8.57
N GLU A 657 30.79 -19.17 -7.89
CA GLU A 657 29.84 -20.12 -8.46
C GLU A 657 29.16 -19.55 -9.71
N TYR A 658 28.69 -18.30 -9.66
CA TYR A 658 28.09 -17.62 -10.81
C TYR A 658 29.06 -17.52 -11.98
N LEU A 659 30.32 -17.15 -11.74
CA LEU A 659 31.34 -17.12 -12.78
C LEU A 659 31.59 -18.52 -13.36
N GLY A 660 31.62 -19.55 -12.52
CA GLY A 660 31.75 -20.94 -12.96
C GLY A 660 30.59 -21.39 -13.86
N LEU A 661 29.35 -21.09 -13.46
CA LEU A 661 28.15 -21.38 -14.23
C LEU A 661 28.13 -20.65 -15.57
N ILE A 662 28.47 -19.36 -15.58
CA ILE A 662 28.53 -18.55 -16.80
C ILE A 662 29.59 -19.11 -17.76
N ASN A 663 30.76 -19.52 -17.26
CA ASN A 663 31.80 -20.16 -18.06
C ASN A 663 31.37 -21.51 -18.65
N GLN A 664 30.38 -22.18 -18.03
CA GLN A 664 29.76 -23.41 -18.52
C GLN A 664 28.52 -23.15 -19.40
N ASN A 665 28.29 -21.90 -19.84
CA ASN A 665 27.11 -21.47 -20.59
C ASN A 665 25.77 -21.64 -19.84
N VAL A 666 25.80 -21.67 -18.51
CA VAL A 666 24.62 -21.59 -17.65
C VAL A 666 24.43 -20.13 -17.25
N THR A 667 23.51 -19.44 -17.92
CA THR A 667 23.19 -18.03 -17.69
C THR A 667 21.71 -17.85 -17.37
N ILE A 668 21.33 -16.66 -16.88
CA ILE A 668 19.93 -16.33 -16.58
C ILE A 668 19.00 -16.48 -17.80
N SER A 669 19.50 -16.24 -19.01
CA SER A 669 18.74 -16.32 -20.26
C SER A 669 18.82 -17.69 -20.94
N ARG A 670 19.57 -18.65 -20.40
CA ARG A 670 19.85 -19.95 -21.06
C ARG A 670 18.64 -20.88 -21.06
N ASN A 671 17.98 -21.04 -19.91
CA ASN A 671 16.79 -21.86 -19.70
C ASN A 671 16.07 -21.45 -18.40
N LEU A 672 14.94 -22.11 -18.10
CA LEU A 672 14.13 -21.81 -16.92
C LEU A 672 14.88 -22.05 -15.60
N PHE A 673 15.76 -23.05 -15.55
CA PHE A 673 16.61 -23.28 -14.37
C PHE A 673 17.53 -22.09 -14.13
N GLY A 674 18.28 -21.63 -15.13
CA GLY A 674 19.13 -20.45 -15.00
C GLY A 674 18.32 -19.20 -14.60
N THR A 675 17.17 -18.98 -15.24
CA THR A 675 16.25 -17.88 -14.91
C THR A 675 15.85 -17.87 -13.44
N THR A 676 15.33 -18.98 -12.92
CA THR A 676 14.83 -19.06 -11.55
C THR A 676 15.96 -19.11 -10.53
N PHE A 677 17.04 -19.82 -10.84
CA PHE A 677 18.24 -19.91 -10.00
C PHE A 677 18.86 -18.54 -9.77
N PHE A 678 19.35 -17.87 -10.83
CA PHE A 678 20.07 -16.59 -10.69
C PHE A 678 19.20 -15.50 -10.07
N THR A 679 17.89 -15.52 -10.33
CA THR A 679 16.98 -14.58 -9.69
C THR A 679 16.83 -14.86 -8.20
N LEU A 680 16.51 -16.09 -7.81
CA LEU A 680 16.29 -16.46 -6.41
C LEU A 680 17.56 -16.29 -5.56
N THR A 681 18.68 -16.88 -5.99
CA THR A 681 19.95 -16.81 -5.28
C THR A 681 20.58 -15.42 -5.39
N GLY A 682 20.33 -14.68 -6.48
CA GLY A 682 20.76 -13.29 -6.65
C GLY A 682 20.10 -12.33 -5.67
N PHE A 683 18.78 -12.43 -5.49
CA PHE A 683 18.06 -11.63 -4.49
C PHE A 683 18.45 -12.01 -3.06
N HIS A 684 18.70 -13.29 -2.78
CA HIS A 684 19.28 -13.70 -1.51
C HIS A 684 20.68 -13.08 -1.30
N GLY A 685 21.55 -13.16 -2.30
CA GLY A 685 22.87 -12.53 -2.27
C GLY A 685 22.81 -11.02 -2.06
N LEU A 686 21.84 -10.32 -2.65
CA LEU A 686 21.59 -8.89 -2.42
C LEU A 686 21.21 -8.59 -0.96
N HIS A 687 20.44 -9.48 -0.33
CA HIS A 687 20.09 -9.37 1.09
C HIS A 687 21.30 -9.63 2.00
N VAL A 688 22.10 -10.66 1.71
CA VAL A 688 23.37 -10.90 2.42
C VAL A 688 24.30 -9.69 2.27
N PHE A 689 24.41 -9.12 1.07
CA PHE A 689 25.21 -7.93 0.84
C PHE A 689 24.71 -6.73 1.64
N SER A 690 23.40 -6.48 1.66
CA SER A 690 22.78 -5.39 2.43
C SER A 690 23.01 -5.57 3.94
N GLY A 691 22.85 -6.80 4.44
CA GLY A 691 23.17 -7.15 5.82
C GLY A 691 24.66 -6.95 6.13
N LEU A 692 25.55 -7.30 5.21
CA LEU A 692 27.00 -7.16 5.37
C LEU A 692 27.40 -5.68 5.44
N VAL A 693 26.79 -4.83 4.62
CA VAL A 693 26.97 -3.36 4.69
C VAL A 693 26.52 -2.84 6.05
N ALA A 694 25.35 -3.27 6.56
CA ALA A 694 24.89 -2.88 7.89
C ALA A 694 25.84 -3.34 9.01
N LEU A 695 26.31 -4.59 8.95
CA LEU A 695 27.30 -5.12 9.90
C LEU A 695 28.64 -4.40 9.83
N ALA A 696 29.11 -4.04 8.63
CA ALA A 696 30.34 -3.27 8.44
C ALA A 696 30.23 -1.85 9.01
N VAL A 697 29.08 -1.19 8.84
CA VAL A 697 28.79 0.10 9.48
C VAL A 697 28.79 -0.03 11.00
N LEU A 698 28.14 -1.06 11.57
CA LEU A 698 28.18 -1.32 13.00
C LEU A 698 29.60 -1.59 13.51
N LEU A 699 30.42 -2.30 12.73
CA LEU A 699 31.81 -2.57 13.05
C LEU A 699 32.65 -1.28 13.05
N GLY A 700 32.48 -0.42 12.06
CA GLY A 700 33.13 0.89 12.00
C GLY A 700 32.78 1.76 13.22
N LEU A 701 31.48 1.83 13.55
CA LEU A 701 31.02 2.51 14.77
C LEU A 701 31.61 1.90 16.06
N ALA A 702 31.90 0.60 16.06
CA ALA A 702 32.40 -0.12 17.24
C ALA A 702 33.87 0.21 17.48
N PHE A 703 34.64 0.39 16.40
CA PHE A 703 36.01 0.87 16.48
C PHE A 703 36.11 2.33 16.90
N MET A 704 35.13 3.16 16.54
CA MET A 704 35.06 4.58 16.97
C MET A 704 34.66 4.76 18.44
N GLY A 705 34.33 3.68 19.17
CA GLY A 705 33.96 3.73 20.59
C GLY A 705 32.56 4.29 20.86
N ASP A 706 31.74 4.47 19.83
CA ASP A 706 30.47 5.18 19.90
C ASP A 706 29.28 4.21 20.00
N PHE A 707 29.28 3.41 21.07
CA PHE A 707 28.24 2.44 21.43
C PHE A 707 27.65 2.74 22.82
N LYS A 708 26.71 3.69 22.90
CA LYS A 708 25.91 3.94 24.11
C LYS A 708 24.41 3.83 23.79
N GLY A 709 23.65 3.15 24.66
CA GLY A 709 22.18 3.11 24.67
C GLY A 709 21.54 2.66 23.34
N LEU A 710 20.93 3.61 22.62
CA LEU A 710 20.15 3.40 21.38
C LEU A 710 20.90 2.61 20.29
N ARG A 711 22.23 2.73 20.22
CA ARG A 711 23.04 2.01 19.23
C ARG A 711 23.24 0.53 19.55
N SER A 712 23.11 0.14 20.83
CA SER A 712 23.09 -1.28 21.22
C SER A 712 21.82 -1.97 20.71
N ARG A 713 20.67 -1.29 20.75
CA ARG A 713 19.39 -1.83 20.22
C ARG A 713 19.41 -2.02 18.70
N ALA A 714 20.13 -1.16 17.99
CA ALA A 714 20.33 -1.32 16.55
C ALA A 714 21.07 -2.62 16.20
N VAL A 715 22.03 -3.07 17.02
CA VAL A 715 22.72 -4.35 16.80
C VAL A 715 21.76 -5.52 16.89
N GLU A 716 20.89 -5.55 17.90
CA GLU A 716 19.89 -6.63 18.05
C GLU A 716 18.90 -6.65 16.88
N THR A 717 18.62 -5.48 16.30
CA THR A 717 17.75 -5.37 15.13
C THR A 717 18.44 -5.92 13.87
N VAL A 718 19.73 -5.63 13.69
CA VAL A 718 20.54 -6.19 12.59
C VAL A 718 20.79 -7.69 12.78
N GLU A 719 20.92 -8.17 14.02
CA GLU A 719 21.00 -9.58 14.37
C GLU A 719 19.77 -10.35 13.87
N LEU A 720 18.56 -9.85 14.13
CA LEU A 720 17.32 -10.46 13.60
C LEU A 720 17.32 -10.53 12.08
N TYR A 721 17.73 -9.47 11.39
CA TYR A 721 17.82 -9.46 9.93
C TYR A 721 18.83 -10.49 9.42
N TRP A 722 20.01 -10.56 10.03
CA TRP A 722 21.06 -11.49 9.60
C TRP A 722 20.63 -12.95 9.78
N HIS A 723 20.03 -13.29 10.92
CA HIS A 723 19.48 -14.63 11.14
C HIS A 723 18.36 -15.01 10.16
N PHE A 724 17.54 -14.04 9.74
CA PHE A 724 16.54 -14.27 8.71
C PHE A 724 17.18 -14.59 7.36
N VAL A 725 18.23 -13.87 6.97
CA VAL A 725 18.96 -14.16 5.72
C VAL A 725 19.52 -15.59 5.73
N ASP A 726 20.04 -16.05 6.86
CA ASP A 726 20.48 -17.43 7.03
C ASP A 726 19.32 -18.43 6.93
N ALA A 727 18.17 -18.14 7.57
CA ALA A 727 16.99 -19.00 7.51
C ALA A 727 16.46 -19.17 6.08
N VAL A 728 16.39 -18.09 5.30
CA VAL A 728 16.03 -18.14 3.88
C VAL A 728 17.05 -18.97 3.10
N TRP A 729 18.35 -18.83 3.39
CA TRP A 729 19.38 -19.63 2.73
C TRP A 729 19.22 -21.12 3.00
N VAL A 730 18.87 -21.54 4.23
CA VAL A 730 18.63 -22.96 4.53
C VAL A 730 17.54 -23.55 3.64
N ILE A 731 16.46 -22.81 3.42
CA ILE A 731 15.37 -23.23 2.54
C ILE A 731 15.85 -23.29 1.08
N ILE A 732 16.51 -22.23 0.59
CA ILE A 732 17.05 -22.17 -0.78
C ILE A 732 18.05 -23.31 -1.01
N PHE A 733 19.01 -23.50 -0.10
CA PHE A 733 20.02 -24.55 -0.17
C PHE A 733 19.37 -25.94 -0.23
N THR A 734 18.36 -26.17 0.61
CA THR A 734 17.62 -27.43 0.63
C THR A 734 16.90 -27.68 -0.71
N LEU A 735 16.14 -26.70 -1.21
CA LEU A 735 15.34 -26.86 -2.41
C LEU A 735 16.17 -26.91 -3.70
N VAL A 736 17.24 -26.12 -3.77
CA VAL A 736 18.02 -25.92 -4.99
C VAL A 736 19.21 -26.87 -5.08
N TYR A 737 19.88 -27.18 -3.96
CA TYR A 737 21.11 -27.97 -3.95
C TYR A 737 20.93 -29.38 -3.41
N LEU A 738 20.09 -29.58 -2.38
CA LEU A 738 19.95 -30.90 -1.76
C LEU A 738 18.86 -31.76 -2.41
N LEU A 739 17.62 -31.27 -2.45
CA LEU A 739 16.47 -32.05 -2.94
C LEU A 739 16.65 -32.63 -4.34
N PRO A 740 17.28 -31.94 -5.32
CA PRO A 740 17.50 -32.54 -6.63
C PRO A 740 18.42 -33.77 -6.59
N HIS A 741 19.26 -33.90 -5.58
CA HIS A 741 20.24 -34.99 -5.38
C HIS A 741 19.77 -36.07 -4.39
N LEU A 742 18.54 -35.93 -3.86
CA LEU A 742 17.87 -36.92 -2.99
C LEU A 742 16.78 -37.64 -3.79
#